data_AF-A0A7X3RDI5-F1
#
_entry.id   AF-A0A7X3RDI5-F1
#
_cell.length_a   1.000
_cell.length_b   1.000
_cell.length_c   1.000
_cell.angle_alpha   90.00
_cell.angle_beta   90.00
_cell.angle_gamma   90.00
#
_symmetry.space_group_name_H-M   'P 1'
#
loop_
_entity.id
_entity.type
_entity.pdbx_description
1 polymer ?
#
loop_
_entity_poly.entity_id
_entity_poly.type
_entity_poly.pdbx_seq_one_letter_code
_entity_poly.pdbx_strand_id
1 'polypeptide(L)'
;HLQELHARSPVNIVVLMKLTQGLIEQEQLEAAAELCQELMILLGDTDAEKLEYLTQGIAAIAQTDLRLASRNIRIFENLHRASPRYQQGIGELVTDILGHPIETFSAGFRARIIAKESPPIDVEFVDVTEQLGFANMERMPVEAADISLIDYDGDGNFDLYTTNNFLLKDTGSTFVPVPQVQAILGQELQFPHTVAYADIDKNGTQDFLLQTLNGIIRLRVDEAENWSVSPIVQHEQIQEEIGLLFSVDYDHDGDLDLFSGRDDIRMYRNNGDEIFTDVTEQTFVNPARQPAPAEAFSADFDDDGDIDIFTIHREAGCTLYDNLRQGKLRAISDETGIPQDVPYTAAAIGDYDNDGDMDIFLSTAARMHLYLNRGDGSFVDDPRLEAGVRDLSPALLKNIDYDNDGFLDLWVSGEDGMFLFRNDGTGQFMEPYPLIETVTPTEGAILHNAIAGTVGDYDNDGDLDLFFINTRGELRALQNNGGNQNKWIQFIIEGITTGNNKVNRDGIGSKLEVKVGDLYQLQYVSEQVSHFGLGAFDKADIVRVVWTNGVPQNVIEPQAKQRILEKQILKGSCPFLYVYDGEKYEFVTDLLWRAPLGLVTSMGFVAPDETRDFVKISGTQIQPKDGRYSIQITEELWETAYFDEVKLIAVDHPAGTDIFVNEQYVPPPFAEFKVYGVKKKLQPKSAMDHRGKDVSDALKAYDYHYAVEHAPGPYQGVVEPHAIVLDLGDVPNDAPVTLFLTGWIFPTDTSINVALFQNPEISPSFPSVAVKDTTGAWKTVIDMIGVPAGKNKTITIDLTGKFLSEDRHVRIETDMQIYWDTAFFTVGTQDVPIEMTTLNPDSADLHYRGFSEMYRPNVHAPHLFDYQKVATEAQWRDLAGYYTRYGDVNPLLQEVDDMYVILNAGDEITVEFDASRLPPLKPGWVRDFILYSDGWDKDGDINTLTSQTVEPLPFHGMSAYPYPDTEHYPGSEAHRRYRLEYNTRRVEHRLPPLHNNTVK
;
A
#
# COMPACT_ATOMS: atom_id res chain seq x y z
N HIS A 1 -12.47 -23.62 25.47
CA HIS A 1 -11.12 -23.07 25.48
C HIS A 1 -10.08 -24.00 24.85
N LEU A 2 -9.62 -25.12 25.46
CA LEU A 2 -8.64 -26.00 24.79
C LEU A 2 -9.11 -26.55 23.42
N GLN A 3 -10.40 -26.88 23.28
CA GLN A 3 -10.98 -27.27 21.99
C GLN A 3 -11.00 -26.12 20.95
N GLU A 4 -11.16 -24.88 21.41
CA GLU A 4 -11.15 -23.69 20.56
C GLU A 4 -9.72 -23.35 20.13
N LEU A 5 -8.75 -23.46 21.05
CA LEU A 5 -7.32 -23.36 20.72
C LEU A 5 -6.89 -24.46 19.75
N HIS A 6 -7.43 -25.68 19.87
CA HIS A 6 -7.16 -26.75 18.93
C HIS A 6 -7.78 -26.47 17.56
N ALA A 7 -8.97 -25.87 17.48
CA ALA A 7 -9.56 -25.45 16.21
C ALA A 7 -8.73 -24.37 15.50
N ARG A 8 -8.11 -23.45 16.27
CA ARG A 8 -7.26 -22.37 15.74
C ARG A 8 -5.83 -22.81 15.43
N SER A 9 -5.28 -23.74 16.21
CA SER A 9 -3.94 -24.29 16.05
C SER A 9 -3.95 -25.82 16.21
N PRO A 10 -4.41 -26.55 15.18
CA PRO A 10 -4.67 -27.99 15.27
C PRO A 10 -3.41 -28.82 15.50
N VAL A 11 -2.24 -28.30 15.09
CA VAL A 11 -0.95 -28.99 15.22
C VAL A 11 -0.16 -28.60 16.47
N ASN A 12 -0.66 -27.68 17.29
CA ASN A 12 0.06 -27.26 18.49
C ASN A 12 0.10 -28.38 19.54
N ILE A 13 1.30 -28.92 19.75
CA ILE A 13 1.50 -30.10 20.59
C ILE A 13 1.17 -29.85 22.07
N VAL A 14 1.22 -28.60 22.54
CA VAL A 14 0.88 -28.25 23.92
C VAL A 14 -0.63 -28.31 24.12
N VAL A 15 -1.40 -27.76 23.17
CA VAL A 15 -2.87 -27.86 23.16
C VAL A 15 -3.29 -29.33 23.09
N LEU A 16 -2.73 -30.09 22.14
CA LEU A 16 -3.05 -31.51 21.95
C LEU A 16 -2.80 -32.34 23.22
N MET A 17 -1.64 -32.18 23.86
CA MET A 17 -1.32 -32.89 25.10
C MET A 17 -2.24 -32.52 26.26
N LYS A 18 -2.56 -31.22 26.41
CA LYS A 18 -3.45 -30.75 27.48
C LYS A 18 -4.91 -31.15 27.26
N LEU A 19 -5.37 -31.07 26.00
CA LEU A 19 -6.72 -31.49 25.62
C LEU A 19 -6.88 -33.01 25.81
N THR A 20 -5.89 -33.81 25.40
CA THR A 20 -5.87 -35.26 25.66
C THR A 20 -6.02 -35.58 27.14
N GLN A 21 -5.30 -34.87 28.03
CA GLN A 21 -5.44 -35.07 29.48
C GLN A 21 -6.86 -34.71 29.97
N GLY A 22 -7.41 -33.59 29.51
CA GLY A 22 -8.78 -33.17 29.87
C GLY A 22 -9.86 -34.14 29.39
N LEU A 23 -9.70 -34.71 28.21
CA LEU A 23 -10.62 -35.72 27.66
C LEU A 23 -10.57 -37.04 28.46
N ILE A 24 -9.38 -37.48 28.90
CA ILE A 24 -9.25 -38.64 29.78
C ILE A 24 -9.95 -38.41 31.13
N GLU A 25 -9.81 -37.20 31.70
CA GLU A 25 -10.47 -36.83 32.97
C GLU A 25 -12.00 -36.76 32.84
N GLN A 26 -12.52 -36.48 31.64
CA GLN A 26 -13.94 -36.46 31.31
C GLN A 26 -14.47 -37.81 30.80
N GLU A 27 -13.66 -38.87 30.84
CA GLU A 27 -13.98 -40.22 30.34
C GLU A 27 -14.32 -40.25 28.82
N GLN A 28 -13.87 -39.26 28.05
CA GLN A 28 -14.04 -39.16 26.60
C GLN A 28 -12.88 -39.87 25.86
N LEU A 29 -12.85 -41.20 25.97
CA LEU A 29 -11.70 -42.02 25.58
C LEU A 29 -11.47 -42.17 24.08
N GLU A 30 -12.53 -42.06 23.27
CA GLU A 30 -12.43 -42.14 21.81
C GLU A 30 -11.70 -40.91 21.26
N ALA A 31 -12.15 -39.71 21.63
CA ALA A 31 -11.51 -38.46 21.27
C ALA A 31 -10.07 -38.36 21.84
N ALA A 32 -9.83 -38.84 23.06
CA ALA A 32 -8.48 -38.87 23.63
C ALA A 32 -7.54 -39.80 22.83
N ALA A 33 -8.05 -40.91 22.28
CA ALA A 33 -7.27 -41.83 21.46
C ALA A 33 -6.91 -41.22 20.10
N GLU A 34 -7.83 -40.48 19.48
CA GLU A 34 -7.58 -39.75 18.22
C GLU A 34 -6.45 -38.73 18.38
N LEU A 35 -6.52 -37.87 19.40
CA LEU A 35 -5.45 -36.90 19.67
C LEU A 35 -4.11 -37.57 20.01
N CYS A 36 -4.11 -38.75 20.63
CA CYS A 36 -2.88 -39.50 20.83
C CYS A 36 -2.27 -40.03 19.52
N GLN A 37 -3.09 -40.36 18.51
CA GLN A 37 -2.59 -40.72 17.18
C GLN A 37 -2.00 -39.51 16.46
N GLU A 38 -2.63 -38.34 16.58
CA GLU A 38 -2.07 -37.09 16.07
C GLU A 38 -0.73 -36.76 16.74
N LEU A 39 -0.64 -36.88 18.07
CA LEU A 39 0.63 -36.74 18.79
C LEU A 39 1.68 -37.76 18.33
N MET A 40 1.28 -38.98 17.97
CA MET A 40 2.19 -40.00 17.44
C MET A 40 2.73 -39.63 16.06
N ILE A 41 1.92 -38.96 15.22
CA ILE A 41 2.35 -38.44 13.92
C ILE A 41 3.31 -37.26 14.12
N LEU A 42 2.96 -36.31 14.98
CA LEU A 42 3.70 -35.06 15.18
C LEU A 42 5.01 -35.23 15.97
N LEU A 43 5.10 -36.26 16.82
CA LEU A 43 6.25 -36.52 17.70
C LEU A 43 6.84 -37.92 17.52
N GLY A 44 6.51 -38.60 16.43
CA GLY A 44 6.97 -39.98 16.15
C GLY A 44 8.49 -40.10 15.93
N ASP A 45 9.17 -38.99 15.70
CA ASP A 45 10.62 -38.87 15.54
C ASP A 45 11.36 -38.57 16.87
N THR A 46 10.64 -38.46 18.00
CA THR A 46 11.25 -38.30 19.33
C THR A 46 11.93 -39.60 19.80
N ASP A 47 12.72 -39.49 20.88
CA ASP A 47 13.42 -40.63 21.48
C ASP A 47 12.45 -41.78 21.83
N ALA A 48 12.81 -43.00 21.46
CA ALA A 48 12.02 -44.21 21.72
C ALA A 48 11.67 -44.38 23.20
N GLU A 49 12.55 -43.98 24.13
CA GLU A 49 12.27 -44.02 25.58
C GLU A 49 11.15 -43.05 25.99
N LYS A 50 11.00 -41.92 25.28
CA LYS A 50 9.91 -40.96 25.52
C LYS A 50 8.62 -41.46 24.87
N LEU A 51 8.69 -41.96 23.64
CA LEU A 51 7.54 -42.44 22.88
C LEU A 51 6.86 -43.66 23.52
N GLU A 52 7.60 -44.42 24.33
CA GLU A 52 7.05 -45.51 25.15
C GLU A 52 5.88 -45.03 26.03
N TYR A 53 5.97 -43.83 26.63
CA TYR A 53 4.91 -43.32 27.50
C TYR A 53 3.65 -42.94 26.73
N LEU A 54 3.77 -42.38 25.52
CA LEU A 54 2.59 -42.13 24.67
C LEU A 54 1.95 -43.45 24.24
N THR A 55 2.76 -44.43 23.83
CA THR A 55 2.30 -45.76 23.42
C THR A 55 1.59 -46.51 24.56
N GLN A 56 2.17 -46.49 25.76
CA GLN A 56 1.55 -47.07 26.96
C GLN A 56 0.29 -46.30 27.38
N GLY A 57 0.24 -44.98 27.15
CA GLY A 57 -0.95 -44.16 27.34
C GLY A 57 -2.10 -44.61 26.43
N ILE A 58 -1.83 -44.76 25.14
CA ILE A 58 -2.78 -45.26 24.13
C ILE A 58 -3.30 -46.66 24.52
N ALA A 59 -2.40 -47.57 24.91
CA ALA A 59 -2.78 -48.91 25.33
C ALA A 59 -3.66 -48.92 26.59
N ALA A 60 -3.43 -47.99 27.52
CA ALA A 60 -4.24 -47.84 28.73
C ALA A 60 -5.63 -47.25 28.44
N ILE A 61 -5.73 -46.29 27.50
CA ILE A 61 -7.01 -45.78 26.99
C ILE A 61 -7.85 -46.92 26.40
N ALA A 62 -7.25 -47.75 25.55
CA ALA A 62 -7.92 -48.91 24.95
C ALA A 62 -8.37 -49.96 25.99
N GLN A 63 -7.70 -50.02 27.14
CA GLN A 63 -8.05 -50.90 28.25
C GLN A 63 -8.98 -50.23 29.28
N THR A 64 -9.44 -48.99 29.05
CA THR A 64 -10.26 -48.21 29.99
C THR A 64 -9.58 -47.98 31.36
N ASP A 65 -8.24 -48.06 31.43
CA ASP A 65 -7.48 -47.75 32.65
C ASP A 65 -7.12 -46.25 32.68
N LEU A 66 -8.09 -45.44 33.13
CA LEU A 66 -7.98 -43.98 33.21
C LEU A 66 -6.76 -43.51 34.01
N ARG A 67 -6.44 -44.23 35.09
CA ARG A 67 -5.36 -43.87 36.00
C ARG A 67 -4.01 -44.08 35.33
N LEU A 68 -3.85 -45.19 34.61
CA LEU A 68 -2.63 -45.50 33.88
C LEU A 68 -2.47 -44.59 32.66
N ALA A 69 -3.56 -44.32 31.94
CA ALA A 69 -3.59 -43.40 30.79
C ALA A 69 -3.15 -41.99 31.19
N SER A 70 -3.84 -41.37 32.17
CA SER A 70 -3.53 -40.01 32.64
C SER A 70 -2.09 -39.90 33.15
N ARG A 71 -1.61 -40.91 33.89
CA ARG A 71 -0.21 -40.94 34.38
C ARG A 71 0.78 -40.91 33.22
N ASN A 72 0.62 -41.79 32.23
CA ASN A 72 1.57 -41.94 31.15
C ASN A 72 1.55 -40.73 30.19
N ILE A 73 0.38 -40.17 29.86
CA ILE A 73 0.27 -38.95 29.07
C ILE A 73 0.89 -37.75 29.79
N ARG A 74 0.73 -37.64 31.13
CA ARG A 74 1.37 -36.57 31.91
C ARG A 74 2.90 -36.72 31.98
N ILE A 75 3.40 -37.95 32.07
CA ILE A 75 4.85 -38.20 31.98
C ILE A 75 5.37 -37.81 30.59
N PHE A 76 4.66 -38.21 29.53
CA PHE A 76 5.02 -37.86 28.15
C PHE A 76 5.09 -36.34 27.94
N GLU A 77 4.09 -35.59 28.42
CA GLU A 77 4.09 -34.11 28.41
C GLU A 77 5.31 -33.56 29.17
N ASN A 78 5.54 -34.02 30.41
CA ASN A 78 6.65 -33.53 31.24
C ASN A 78 8.02 -33.76 30.61
N LEU A 79 8.22 -34.88 29.89
CA LEU A 79 9.46 -35.18 29.17
C LEU A 79 9.66 -34.28 27.94
N HIS A 80 8.58 -33.73 27.39
CA HIS A 80 8.61 -32.80 26.26
C HIS A 80 8.64 -31.35 26.71
N ARG A 81 8.36 -31.00 27.97
CA ARG A 81 8.33 -29.60 28.42
C ARG A 81 9.56 -28.79 28.05
N ALA A 82 10.75 -29.38 28.05
CA ALA A 82 12.00 -28.70 27.69
C ALA A 82 12.40 -28.87 26.21
N SER A 83 11.57 -29.51 25.37
CA SER A 83 11.87 -29.69 23.94
C SER A 83 11.61 -28.40 23.15
N PRO A 84 12.35 -28.15 22.07
CA PRO A 84 12.12 -27.00 21.20
C PRO A 84 10.67 -26.91 20.72
N ARG A 85 10.09 -28.01 20.23
CA ARG A 85 8.70 -28.05 19.76
C ARG A 85 7.66 -27.71 20.84
N TYR A 86 7.90 -28.11 22.09
CA TYR A 86 6.97 -27.80 23.18
C TYR A 86 7.12 -26.36 23.66
N GLN A 87 8.35 -25.84 23.68
CA GLN A 87 8.61 -24.43 23.97
C GLN A 87 8.05 -23.51 22.88
N GLN A 88 8.18 -23.90 21.61
CA GLN A 88 7.54 -23.23 20.48
C GLN A 88 6.02 -23.27 20.61
N GLY A 89 5.43 -24.44 20.88
CA GLY A 89 3.99 -24.54 21.11
C GLY A 89 3.50 -23.76 22.34
N ILE A 90 4.36 -23.50 23.34
CA ILE A 90 4.07 -22.55 24.41
C ILE A 90 4.17 -21.12 23.90
N GLY A 91 5.19 -20.74 23.13
CA GLY A 91 5.32 -19.41 22.54
C GLY A 91 4.14 -19.05 21.62
N GLU A 92 3.59 -20.03 20.90
CA GLU A 92 2.36 -19.89 20.12
C GLU A 92 1.09 -19.66 20.98
N LEU A 93 1.13 -19.97 22.28
CA LEU A 93 -0.01 -19.90 23.20
C LEU A 93 0.14 -18.86 24.32
N VAL A 94 1.37 -18.46 24.64
CA VAL A 94 1.70 -17.47 25.65
C VAL A 94 1.78 -16.13 24.95
N THR A 95 0.72 -15.35 25.08
CA THR A 95 0.80 -13.90 24.99
C THR A 95 1.30 -13.37 26.33
N ASP A 96 2.40 -12.61 26.29
CA ASP A 96 3.11 -12.16 27.48
C ASP A 96 2.30 -11.20 28.35
N ILE A 97 2.25 -11.47 29.66
CA ILE A 97 1.82 -10.49 30.67
C ILE A 97 3.01 -10.10 31.56
N LEU A 98 3.13 -8.77 31.68
CA LEU A 98 3.80 -7.95 32.69
C LEU A 98 5.30 -7.70 32.52
N GLY A 99 5.56 -6.65 31.73
CA GLY A 99 6.71 -5.77 31.87
C GLY A 99 7.51 -5.59 30.59
N HIS A 100 6.90 -5.06 29.51
CA HIS A 100 7.62 -4.53 28.35
C HIS A 100 6.71 -3.55 27.53
N PRO A 101 7.31 -2.68 26.69
CA PRO A 101 6.68 -1.52 26.05
C PRO A 101 5.71 -1.92 24.92
N ILE A 102 4.88 -0.97 24.51
CA ILE A 102 3.71 -1.05 23.60
C ILE A 102 3.97 -1.68 22.20
N GLU A 103 4.14 -2.99 22.11
CA GLU A 103 4.29 -3.74 20.86
C GLU A 103 2.99 -3.84 20.06
N THR A 104 2.92 -3.20 18.88
CA THR A 104 1.82 -3.24 17.88
C THR A 104 0.42 -2.87 18.40
N PHE A 105 -0.46 -2.32 17.56
CA PHE A 105 -1.89 -2.19 17.89
C PHE A 105 -2.56 -3.56 17.90
N SER A 106 -2.19 -4.42 18.85
CA SER A 106 -2.79 -5.75 18.97
C SER A 106 -4.21 -5.67 19.52
N ALA A 107 -5.09 -6.60 19.13
CA ALA A 107 -6.44 -6.73 19.67
C ALA A 107 -6.50 -6.88 21.21
N GLY A 108 -5.38 -7.26 21.85
CA GLY A 108 -5.24 -7.28 23.31
C GLY A 108 -5.05 -5.89 23.95
N PHE A 109 -4.59 -4.91 23.17
CA PHE A 109 -4.58 -3.49 23.50
C PHE A 109 -5.96 -2.85 23.27
N ARG A 110 -6.68 -3.23 22.19
CA ARG A 110 -8.10 -2.88 21.96
C ARG A 110 -8.97 -3.17 23.20
N ALA A 111 -8.71 -4.29 23.88
CA ALA A 111 -9.40 -4.66 25.12
C ALA A 111 -8.84 -4.02 26.42
N ARG A 112 -7.69 -3.34 26.38
CA ARG A 112 -7.04 -2.67 27.53
C ARG A 112 -7.20 -1.15 27.52
N ILE A 113 -7.56 -0.54 26.38
CA ILE A 113 -8.18 0.78 26.35
C ILE A 113 -9.61 0.62 26.92
N ILE A 114 -9.71 0.31 28.21
CA ILE A 114 -10.83 0.86 28.95
C ILE A 114 -10.40 2.31 29.15
N ALA A 115 -10.80 3.15 28.22
CA ALA A 115 -10.67 4.58 28.35
C ALA A 115 -11.13 4.96 29.76
N LYS A 116 -10.29 5.74 30.43
CA LYS A 116 -10.71 6.35 31.68
C LYS A 116 -11.55 7.53 31.28
N GLU A 117 -12.64 7.72 32.01
CA GLU A 117 -13.47 8.92 31.92
C GLU A 117 -12.57 10.15 31.88
N SER A 118 -12.57 10.84 30.74
CA SER A 118 -11.89 12.12 30.58
C SER A 118 -12.75 13.16 31.29
N PRO A 119 -12.22 13.91 32.27
CA PRO A 119 -13.00 14.94 32.92
C PRO A 119 -13.28 16.09 31.94
N PRO A 120 -14.51 16.61 31.88
CA PRO A 120 -14.84 17.72 31.00
C PRO A 120 -14.09 18.98 31.42
N ILE A 121 -13.74 19.81 30.44
CA ILE A 121 -13.25 21.18 30.65
C ILE A 121 -14.35 22.20 30.38
N ASP A 122 -14.19 23.40 30.94
CA ASP A 122 -15.14 24.49 30.71
C ASP A 122 -14.95 25.03 29.28
N VAL A 123 -15.94 24.80 28.41
CA VAL A 123 -15.98 25.33 27.04
C VAL A 123 -17.23 26.20 26.88
N GLU A 124 -17.06 27.38 26.26
CA GLU A 124 -18.17 28.28 25.94
C GLU A 124 -18.20 28.59 24.44
N PHE A 125 -19.32 28.28 23.78
CA PHE A 125 -19.57 28.75 22.42
C PHE A 125 -20.15 30.17 22.41
N VAL A 126 -19.60 31.05 21.60
CA VAL A 126 -20.01 32.45 21.48
C VAL A 126 -20.46 32.75 20.05
N ASP A 127 -21.63 33.38 19.89
CA ASP A 127 -22.10 33.81 18.58
C ASP A 127 -21.26 34.98 18.03
N VAL A 128 -20.50 34.71 16.98
CA VAL A 128 -19.64 35.67 16.28
C VAL A 128 -20.19 36.07 14.90
N THR A 129 -21.44 35.70 14.59
CA THR A 129 -22.10 35.94 13.29
C THR A 129 -22.01 37.40 12.83
N GLU A 130 -22.25 38.37 13.72
CA GLU A 130 -22.15 39.79 13.37
C GLU A 130 -20.70 40.23 13.15
N GLN A 131 -19.78 39.73 13.97
CA GLN A 131 -18.35 40.08 13.92
C GLN A 131 -17.74 39.64 12.59
N LEU A 132 -18.07 38.43 12.14
CA LEU A 132 -17.60 37.87 10.88
C LEU A 132 -18.31 38.46 9.64
N GLY A 133 -19.32 39.31 9.83
CA GLY A 133 -20.02 40.00 8.74
C GLY A 133 -21.21 39.23 8.14
N PHE A 134 -21.65 38.13 8.76
CA PHE A 134 -22.72 37.27 8.24
C PHE A 134 -24.14 37.80 8.48
N ALA A 135 -24.34 38.69 9.46
CA ALA A 135 -25.66 39.16 9.89
C ALA A 135 -26.52 39.79 8.77
N ASN A 136 -25.89 40.37 7.75
CA ASN A 136 -26.57 41.06 6.64
C ASN A 136 -26.48 40.29 5.30
N MET A 137 -25.99 39.05 5.30
CA MET A 137 -25.90 38.24 4.08
C MET A 137 -27.28 37.78 3.60
N GLU A 138 -27.40 37.54 2.30
CA GLU A 138 -28.63 37.01 1.71
C GLU A 138 -28.91 35.60 2.24
N ARG A 139 -30.20 35.32 2.47
CA ARG A 139 -30.63 34.00 2.95
C ARG A 139 -30.46 32.95 1.85
N MET A 140 -30.01 31.79 2.28
CA MET A 140 -29.75 30.64 1.43
C MET A 140 -31.00 29.77 1.27
N PRO A 141 -31.11 28.99 0.19
CA PRO A 141 -32.20 28.05 -0.01
C PRO A 141 -32.00 26.88 0.95
N VAL A 142 -32.98 26.60 1.79
CA VAL A 142 -32.91 25.55 2.82
C VAL A 142 -32.81 24.15 2.21
N GLU A 143 -33.47 23.91 1.08
CA GLU A 143 -33.55 22.60 0.43
C GLU A 143 -32.24 22.16 -0.24
N ALA A 144 -31.29 23.09 -0.46
CA ALA A 144 -30.01 22.83 -1.12
C ALA A 144 -28.85 23.50 -0.35
N ALA A 145 -29.01 23.65 0.96
CA ALA A 145 -28.00 24.30 1.80
C ALA A 145 -26.77 23.41 1.92
N ASP A 146 -25.62 23.95 1.50
CA ASP A 146 -24.31 23.32 1.62
C ASP A 146 -23.31 24.36 2.11
N ILE A 147 -22.35 23.92 2.92
CA ILE A 147 -21.35 24.77 3.57
C ILE A 147 -20.09 23.97 3.85
N SER A 148 -18.95 24.58 3.52
CA SER A 148 -17.63 23.95 3.66
C SER A 148 -16.55 25.01 3.86
N LEU A 149 -15.53 24.64 4.64
CA LEU A 149 -14.32 25.42 4.84
C LEU A 149 -13.22 24.96 3.88
N ILE A 150 -12.43 25.90 3.37
CA ILE A 150 -11.35 25.62 2.43
C ILE A 150 -10.32 26.73 2.44
N ASP A 151 -9.03 26.40 2.40
CA ASP A 151 -7.97 27.37 2.10
C ASP A 151 -7.73 27.39 0.58
N TYR A 152 -8.52 28.20 -0.15
CA TYR A 152 -8.48 28.13 -1.63
C TYR A 152 -7.29 28.87 -2.23
N ASP A 153 -6.71 29.83 -1.51
CA ASP A 153 -5.61 30.67 -1.97
C ASP A 153 -4.26 30.36 -1.30
N GLY A 154 -4.24 29.40 -0.37
CA GLY A 154 -3.03 28.90 0.28
C GLY A 154 -2.45 29.87 1.30
N ASP A 155 -3.26 30.79 1.85
CA ASP A 155 -2.80 31.78 2.83
C ASP A 155 -2.79 31.25 4.28
N GLY A 156 -3.31 30.03 4.49
CA GLY A 156 -3.36 29.34 5.78
C GLY A 156 -4.56 29.70 6.66
N ASN A 157 -5.50 30.51 6.17
CA ASN A 157 -6.79 30.75 6.80
C ASN A 157 -7.88 30.01 6.02
N PHE A 158 -8.90 29.53 6.74
CA PHE A 158 -10.04 28.92 6.07
C PHE A 158 -11.00 29.97 5.51
N ASP A 159 -11.24 29.90 4.21
CA ASP A 159 -12.34 30.56 3.53
C ASP A 159 -13.61 29.72 3.59
N LEU A 160 -14.75 30.32 3.24
CA LEU A 160 -16.05 29.69 3.37
C LEU A 160 -16.81 29.63 2.04
N TYR A 161 -17.16 28.42 1.60
CA TYR A 161 -18.05 28.20 0.46
C TYR A 161 -19.49 27.97 0.94
N THR A 162 -20.47 28.51 0.20
CA THR A 162 -21.90 28.27 0.45
C THR A 162 -22.74 28.32 -0.83
N THR A 163 -23.87 27.61 -0.90
CA THR A 163 -24.70 27.48 -2.12
C THR A 163 -25.20 28.80 -2.75
N ASN A 164 -25.30 29.90 -2.00
CA ASN A 164 -25.79 31.21 -2.51
C ASN A 164 -24.77 32.36 -2.36
N ASN A 165 -23.81 32.25 -1.44
CA ASN A 165 -22.70 33.19 -1.29
C ASN A 165 -21.42 32.43 -1.63
N PHE A 166 -21.30 32.11 -2.92
CA PHE A 166 -20.47 31.04 -3.48
C PHE A 166 -19.02 30.95 -3.03
N LEU A 167 -18.41 32.03 -2.57
CA LEU A 167 -17.11 31.98 -1.92
C LEU A 167 -16.93 33.25 -1.09
N LEU A 168 -16.58 33.08 0.17
CA LEU A 168 -16.34 34.16 1.12
C LEU A 168 -14.90 34.02 1.61
N LYS A 169 -14.07 35.00 1.25
CA LYS A 169 -12.66 35.05 1.66
C LYS A 169 -12.54 35.55 3.09
N ASP A 170 -11.77 34.88 3.94
CA ASP A 170 -11.39 35.44 5.23
C ASP A 170 -10.34 36.55 5.03
N THR A 171 -10.53 37.65 5.76
CA THR A 171 -9.61 38.79 5.79
C THR A 171 -8.87 38.90 7.12
N GLY A 172 -8.95 37.85 7.95
CA GLY A 172 -8.47 37.79 9.34
C GLY A 172 -9.35 38.53 10.34
N SER A 173 -10.56 38.92 9.93
CA SER A 173 -11.50 39.65 10.81
C SER A 173 -12.94 39.60 10.33
N THR A 174 -13.15 39.48 9.02
CA THR A 174 -14.47 39.38 8.40
C THR A 174 -14.38 38.53 7.15
N PHE A 175 -15.48 37.88 6.81
CA PHE A 175 -15.62 37.12 5.58
C PHE A 175 -16.23 38.00 4.48
N VAL A 176 -15.56 38.11 3.34
CA VAL A 176 -15.97 38.98 2.23
C VAL A 176 -16.26 38.18 0.95
N PRO A 177 -17.38 38.42 0.24
CA PRO A 177 -17.65 37.71 -1.01
C PRO A 177 -16.59 37.95 -2.08
N VAL A 178 -16.21 36.90 -2.80
CA VAL A 178 -15.31 36.96 -3.96
C VAL A 178 -16.12 37.30 -5.23
N PRO A 179 -16.10 38.56 -5.73
CA PRO A 179 -17.05 38.99 -6.75
C PRO A 179 -16.90 38.28 -8.10
N GLN A 180 -15.69 37.84 -8.43
CA GLN A 180 -15.39 37.08 -9.66
C GLN A 180 -16.15 35.75 -9.68
N VAL A 181 -16.05 34.97 -8.59
CA VAL A 181 -16.74 33.69 -8.44
C VAL A 181 -18.24 33.88 -8.46
N GLN A 182 -18.75 34.89 -7.76
CA GLN A 182 -20.17 35.21 -7.76
C GLN A 182 -20.70 35.60 -9.16
N ALA A 183 -19.89 36.32 -9.94
CA ALA A 183 -20.24 36.67 -11.31
C ALA A 183 -20.22 35.46 -12.27
N ILE A 184 -19.25 34.55 -12.09
CA ILE A 184 -19.14 33.30 -12.87
C ILE A 184 -20.38 32.43 -12.62
N LEU A 185 -20.64 32.10 -11.36
CA LEU A 185 -21.68 31.16 -10.99
C LEU A 185 -23.08 31.75 -11.17
N GLY A 186 -23.24 33.06 -10.96
CA GLY A 186 -24.50 33.77 -11.23
C GLY A 186 -24.86 33.92 -12.72
N GLN A 187 -23.92 33.74 -13.65
CA GLN A 187 -24.18 33.78 -15.09
C GLN A 187 -24.33 32.38 -15.71
N GLU A 188 -23.56 31.41 -15.25
CA GLU A 188 -23.51 30.07 -15.85
C GLU A 188 -24.43 29.04 -15.19
N LEU A 189 -24.86 29.25 -13.94
CA LEU A 189 -25.60 28.27 -13.17
C LEU A 189 -26.96 28.80 -12.75
N GLN A 190 -28.00 27.97 -12.89
CA GLN A 190 -29.29 28.28 -12.26
C GLN A 190 -29.15 28.15 -10.74
N PHE A 191 -28.53 27.07 -10.22
CA PHE A 191 -27.91 26.91 -8.88
C PHE A 191 -27.02 25.63 -8.90
N PRO A 192 -25.73 25.64 -8.52
CA PRO A 192 -25.02 24.39 -8.18
C PRO A 192 -25.55 23.84 -6.85
N HIS A 193 -25.63 22.52 -6.71
CA HIS A 193 -26.24 21.88 -5.53
C HIS A 193 -25.21 21.37 -4.52
N THR A 194 -23.99 21.04 -4.96
CA THR A 194 -22.94 20.43 -4.14
C THR A 194 -21.58 20.75 -4.76
N VAL A 195 -20.56 20.83 -3.90
CA VAL A 195 -19.17 21.08 -4.26
C VAL A 195 -18.27 19.96 -3.75
N ALA A 196 -17.28 19.60 -4.55
CA ALA A 196 -16.13 18.81 -4.11
C ALA A 196 -14.84 19.60 -4.37
N TYR A 197 -13.79 19.24 -3.64
CA TYR A 197 -12.48 19.88 -3.73
C TYR A 197 -11.42 18.86 -4.09
N ALA A 198 -10.57 19.22 -5.04
CA ALA A 198 -9.41 18.42 -5.40
C ALA A 198 -8.40 19.29 -6.13
N ASP A 199 -7.12 19.06 -5.88
CA ASP A 199 -6.04 19.60 -6.70
C ASP A 199 -5.83 18.71 -7.95
N ILE A 200 -6.72 18.86 -8.94
CA ILE A 200 -6.78 17.99 -10.13
C ILE A 200 -5.52 18.07 -10.99
N ASP A 201 -4.90 19.25 -11.08
CA ASP A 201 -3.65 19.45 -11.83
C ASP A 201 -2.40 19.41 -10.94
N LYS A 202 -2.58 19.07 -9.66
CA LYS A 202 -1.52 18.85 -8.67
C LYS A 202 -0.63 20.09 -8.46
N ASN A 203 -1.15 21.29 -8.71
CA ASN A 203 -0.42 22.56 -8.68
C ASN A 203 -0.32 23.16 -7.26
N GLY A 204 -1.21 22.76 -6.34
CA GLY A 204 -1.21 23.13 -4.93
C GLY A 204 -2.32 24.03 -4.47
N THR A 205 -3.15 24.47 -5.38
CA THR A 205 -4.40 25.15 -5.10
C THR A 205 -5.54 24.17 -5.32
N GLN A 206 -6.50 24.15 -4.41
CA GLN A 206 -7.70 23.32 -4.58
C GLN A 206 -8.57 23.87 -5.72
N ASP A 207 -9.02 22.98 -6.61
CA ASP A 207 -10.06 23.30 -7.56
C ASP A 207 -11.45 23.06 -6.96
N PHE A 208 -12.41 23.88 -7.38
CA PHE A 208 -13.82 23.69 -7.01
C PHE A 208 -14.50 22.88 -8.11
N LEU A 209 -15.01 21.71 -7.75
CA LEU A 209 -15.76 20.82 -8.64
C LEU A 209 -17.24 20.96 -8.31
N LEU A 210 -18.01 21.53 -9.23
CA LEU A 210 -19.41 21.87 -8.99
C LEU A 210 -20.32 21.01 -9.84
N GLN A 211 -21.24 20.30 -9.17
CA GLN A 211 -22.27 19.55 -9.88
C GLN A 211 -23.42 20.46 -10.30
N THR A 212 -23.74 20.40 -11.59
CA THR A 212 -24.75 21.23 -12.25
C THR A 212 -25.78 20.36 -12.97
N LEU A 213 -26.89 20.95 -13.41
CA LEU A 213 -27.89 20.25 -14.23
C LEU A 213 -27.32 19.70 -15.55
N ASN A 214 -26.25 20.28 -16.07
CA ASN A 214 -25.68 19.96 -17.39
C ASN A 214 -24.40 19.11 -17.32
N GLY A 215 -23.85 18.85 -16.14
CA GLY A 215 -22.48 18.36 -16.03
C GLY A 215 -21.82 18.72 -14.71
N ILE A 216 -20.56 18.33 -14.58
CA ILE A 216 -19.64 18.82 -13.54
C ILE A 216 -18.70 19.83 -14.19
N ILE A 217 -18.57 20.99 -13.55
CA ILE A 217 -17.62 22.03 -13.97
C ILE A 217 -16.50 22.16 -12.94
N ARG A 218 -15.30 22.46 -13.42
CA ARG A 218 -14.12 22.82 -12.63
C ARG A 218 -13.99 24.34 -12.64
N LEU A 219 -13.91 24.94 -11.45
CA LEU A 219 -13.44 26.31 -11.27
C LEU A 219 -12.01 26.25 -10.73
N ARG A 220 -11.07 26.75 -11.52
CA ARG A 220 -9.65 26.78 -11.21
C ARG A 220 -9.21 28.21 -10.93
N VAL A 221 -8.44 28.38 -9.87
CA VAL A 221 -7.77 29.63 -9.51
C VAL A 221 -6.27 29.48 -9.75
N ASP A 222 -5.61 30.52 -10.29
CA ASP A 222 -4.14 30.56 -10.37
C ASP A 222 -3.54 31.37 -9.21
N GLU A 223 -2.21 31.33 -9.04
CA GLU A 223 -1.49 32.10 -8.01
C GLU A 223 -1.73 33.62 -8.05
N ALA A 224 -2.27 34.15 -9.16
CA ALA A 224 -2.62 35.55 -9.34
C ALA A 224 -4.13 35.83 -9.12
N GLU A 225 -4.84 34.88 -8.50
CA GLU A 225 -6.29 34.90 -8.25
C GLU A 225 -7.14 35.05 -9.54
N ASN A 226 -6.63 34.61 -10.69
CA ASN A 226 -7.43 34.56 -11.91
C ASN A 226 -8.24 33.27 -11.95
N TRP A 227 -9.54 33.43 -12.17
CA TRP A 227 -10.49 32.32 -12.23
C TRP A 227 -10.74 31.87 -13.66
N SER A 228 -10.76 30.56 -13.86
CA SER A 228 -11.14 29.91 -15.11
C SER A 228 -12.16 28.81 -14.86
N VAL A 229 -13.02 28.58 -15.86
CA VAL A 229 -14.10 27.58 -15.79
C VAL A 229 -13.94 26.62 -16.96
N SER A 230 -14.01 25.32 -16.68
CA SER A 230 -14.03 24.28 -17.70
C SER A 230 -15.06 23.21 -17.36
N PRO A 231 -15.85 22.71 -18.35
CA PRO A 231 -16.65 21.51 -18.15
C PRO A 231 -15.72 20.30 -18.14
N ILE A 232 -15.76 19.50 -17.07
CA ILE A 232 -14.97 18.27 -16.96
C ILE A 232 -15.81 17.02 -17.17
N VAL A 233 -17.12 17.09 -16.87
CA VAL A 233 -18.10 16.06 -17.20
C VAL A 233 -19.32 16.72 -17.83
N GLN A 234 -19.86 16.12 -18.89
CA GLN A 234 -21.08 16.59 -19.55
C GLN A 234 -22.18 15.54 -19.43
N HIS A 235 -23.41 15.97 -19.13
CA HIS A 235 -24.57 15.10 -19.04
C HIS A 235 -25.65 15.51 -20.04
N GLU A 236 -26.54 14.57 -20.36
CA GLU A 236 -27.87 14.94 -20.83
C GLU A 236 -28.61 15.68 -19.69
N GLN A 237 -29.32 16.75 -20.03
CA GLN A 237 -30.11 17.52 -19.07
C GLN A 237 -31.15 16.64 -18.39
N ILE A 238 -31.17 16.63 -17.06
CA ILE A 238 -32.24 16.00 -16.28
C ILE A 238 -33.07 17.05 -15.55
N GLN A 239 -34.25 16.64 -15.09
CA GLN A 239 -35.19 17.46 -14.32
C GLN A 239 -35.21 17.12 -12.82
N GLU A 240 -34.37 16.18 -12.36
CA GLU A 240 -34.36 15.66 -10.99
C GLU A 240 -33.32 16.37 -10.10
N GLU A 241 -33.47 16.21 -8.78
CA GLU A 241 -32.58 16.77 -7.77
C GLU A 241 -31.18 16.14 -7.84
N ILE A 242 -30.16 16.97 -7.63
CA ILE A 242 -28.76 16.57 -7.54
C ILE A 242 -28.42 16.41 -6.06
N GLY A 243 -27.91 15.24 -5.66
CA GLY A 243 -27.79 14.87 -4.25
C GLY A 243 -26.39 15.06 -3.63
N LEU A 244 -25.31 14.76 -4.38
CA LEU A 244 -23.96 14.64 -3.78
C LEU A 244 -22.83 14.65 -4.82
N LEU A 245 -21.67 15.20 -4.45
CA LEU A 245 -20.40 15.06 -5.18
C LEU A 245 -19.25 15.03 -4.16
N PHE A 246 -18.33 14.08 -4.27
CA PHE A 246 -17.07 14.11 -3.50
C PHE A 246 -15.91 13.45 -4.27
N SER A 247 -14.69 13.82 -3.88
CA SER A 247 -13.43 13.37 -4.48
C SER A 247 -12.90 12.13 -3.77
N VAL A 248 -12.40 11.13 -4.51
CA VAL A 248 -11.84 9.89 -3.94
C VAL A 248 -10.80 9.27 -4.86
N ASP A 249 -9.70 8.75 -4.32
CA ASP A 249 -8.68 7.95 -5.03
C ASP A 249 -9.07 6.47 -4.88
N TYR A 250 -10.17 6.05 -5.52
CA TYR A 250 -10.77 4.73 -5.27
C TYR A 250 -10.06 3.60 -6.02
N ASP A 251 -9.36 3.90 -7.12
CA ASP A 251 -8.59 2.93 -7.88
C ASP A 251 -7.08 2.95 -7.54
N HIS A 252 -6.67 3.78 -6.57
CA HIS A 252 -5.33 3.84 -5.99
C HIS A 252 -4.22 4.10 -7.02
N ASP A 253 -4.52 4.89 -8.05
CA ASP A 253 -3.56 5.22 -9.12
C ASP A 253 -2.84 6.57 -8.89
N GLY A 254 -3.25 7.30 -7.84
CA GLY A 254 -2.59 8.50 -7.36
C GLY A 254 -3.17 9.81 -7.89
N ASP A 255 -4.30 9.80 -8.60
CA ASP A 255 -5.13 10.98 -8.80
C ASP A 255 -6.51 10.87 -8.10
N LEU A 256 -7.30 11.95 -8.13
CA LEU A 256 -8.62 11.98 -7.49
C LEU A 256 -9.72 11.85 -8.53
N ASP A 257 -10.57 10.84 -8.34
CA ASP A 257 -11.79 10.57 -9.07
C ASP A 257 -13.00 11.24 -8.41
N LEU A 258 -14.17 11.12 -9.05
CA LEU A 258 -15.41 11.71 -8.56
C LEU A 258 -16.51 10.68 -8.41
N PHE A 259 -16.99 10.54 -7.18
CA PHE A 259 -18.25 9.87 -6.87
C PHE A 259 -19.38 10.90 -6.89
N SER A 260 -20.44 10.62 -7.65
CA SER A 260 -21.57 11.53 -7.84
C SER A 260 -22.89 10.85 -7.57
N GLY A 261 -23.75 11.50 -6.79
CA GLY A 261 -25.15 11.15 -6.57
C GLY A 261 -26.05 12.13 -7.33
N ARG A 262 -26.70 11.66 -8.39
CA ARG A 262 -27.61 12.48 -9.21
C ARG A 262 -29.00 11.85 -9.25
N ASP A 263 -29.28 11.04 -10.27
CA ASP A 263 -30.44 10.15 -10.38
C ASP A 263 -30.12 8.78 -9.76
N ASP A 264 -28.94 8.27 -10.09
CA ASP A 264 -28.29 7.12 -9.49
C ASP A 264 -26.86 7.47 -9.08
N ILE A 265 -26.16 6.50 -8.51
CA ILE A 265 -24.73 6.60 -8.25
C ILE A 265 -23.91 6.57 -9.55
N ARG A 266 -22.88 7.40 -9.62
CA ARG A 266 -21.94 7.49 -10.74
C ARG A 266 -20.50 7.54 -10.24
N MET A 267 -19.60 6.93 -11.00
CA MET A 267 -18.16 7.06 -10.82
C MET A 267 -17.54 7.65 -12.09
N TYR A 268 -16.84 8.77 -11.91
CA TYR A 268 -16.07 9.43 -12.96
C TYR A 268 -14.59 9.34 -12.64
N ARG A 269 -13.88 8.60 -13.47
CA ARG A 269 -12.45 8.38 -13.30
C ARG A 269 -11.64 9.49 -13.96
N ASN A 270 -10.69 10.07 -13.25
CA ASN A 270 -9.74 11.03 -13.81
C ASN A 270 -8.70 10.24 -14.63
N ASN A 271 -8.43 10.65 -15.86
CA ASN A 271 -7.44 9.94 -16.70
C ASN A 271 -6.03 10.56 -16.58
N GLY A 272 -5.80 11.44 -15.59
CA GLY A 272 -4.56 12.20 -15.44
C GLY A 272 -4.28 13.25 -16.53
N ASP A 273 -5.25 13.56 -17.39
CA ASP A 273 -5.17 14.52 -18.51
C ASP A 273 -6.26 15.60 -18.46
N GLU A 274 -6.84 15.83 -17.28
CA GLU A 274 -8.01 16.68 -17.01
C GLU A 274 -9.32 16.22 -17.68
N ILE A 275 -9.35 15.03 -18.28
CA ILE A 275 -10.56 14.40 -18.81
C ILE A 275 -11.07 13.37 -17.81
N PHE A 276 -12.38 13.43 -17.55
CA PHE A 276 -13.07 12.46 -16.71
C PHE A 276 -13.90 11.49 -17.56
N THR A 277 -13.74 10.19 -17.29
CA THR A 277 -14.47 9.11 -17.97
C THR A 277 -15.55 8.53 -17.05
N ASP A 278 -16.80 8.44 -17.52
CA ASP A 278 -17.84 7.67 -16.80
C ASP A 278 -17.50 6.17 -16.84
N VAL A 279 -17.08 5.64 -15.70
CA VAL A 279 -16.70 4.23 -15.52
C VAL A 279 -17.71 3.47 -14.66
N THR A 280 -18.87 4.05 -14.37
CA THR A 280 -19.89 3.52 -13.45
C THR A 280 -20.18 2.03 -13.66
N GLU A 281 -20.37 1.59 -14.92
CA GLU A 281 -20.66 0.19 -15.25
C GLU A 281 -19.48 -0.78 -15.06
N GLN A 282 -18.25 -0.25 -15.08
CA GLN A 282 -17.02 -1.02 -14.87
C GLN A 282 -16.70 -1.12 -13.38
N THR A 283 -17.00 -0.05 -12.63
CA THR A 283 -16.73 0.06 -11.20
C THR A 283 -17.69 -0.75 -10.35
N PHE A 284 -19.01 -0.53 -10.46
CA PHE A 284 -19.97 -1.17 -9.56
C PHE A 284 -20.37 -2.56 -10.04
N VAL A 285 -19.82 -3.60 -9.41
CA VAL A 285 -20.05 -5.00 -9.77
C VAL A 285 -21.07 -5.64 -8.81
N ASN A 286 -22.10 -6.30 -9.38
CA ASN A 286 -23.07 -7.20 -8.72
C ASN A 286 -23.34 -6.96 -7.21
N PRO A 287 -24.49 -6.39 -6.77
CA PRO A 287 -25.73 -6.04 -7.49
C PRO A 287 -25.76 -4.62 -8.10
N ALA A 288 -26.91 -4.26 -8.69
CA ALA A 288 -27.13 -3.07 -9.52
C ALA A 288 -27.01 -1.72 -8.79
N ARG A 289 -26.92 -0.66 -9.60
CA ARG A 289 -26.93 0.76 -9.21
C ARG A 289 -28.01 1.07 -8.17
N GLN A 290 -27.62 1.80 -7.14
CA GLN A 290 -28.52 2.33 -6.12
C GLN A 290 -29.07 3.70 -6.53
N PRO A 291 -30.25 4.10 -6.03
CA PRO A 291 -30.72 5.48 -6.18
C PRO A 291 -29.70 6.45 -5.59
N ALA A 292 -29.76 7.70 -6.01
CA ALA A 292 -28.87 8.73 -5.48
C ALA A 292 -28.85 8.73 -3.92
N PRO A 293 -27.66 8.69 -3.32
CA PRO A 293 -27.53 8.72 -1.87
C PRO A 293 -27.81 10.12 -1.33
N ALA A 294 -28.23 10.15 -0.06
CA ALA A 294 -28.40 11.39 0.68
C ALA A 294 -27.04 11.92 1.19
N GLU A 295 -26.16 11.02 1.61
CA GLU A 295 -24.78 11.28 2.03
C GLU A 295 -23.92 10.07 1.65
N ALA A 296 -22.63 10.30 1.43
CA ALA A 296 -21.64 9.24 1.26
C ALA A 296 -20.31 9.64 1.90
N PHE A 297 -19.53 8.62 2.25
CA PHE A 297 -18.27 8.73 2.96
C PHE A 297 -17.30 7.68 2.44
N SER A 298 -16.00 7.97 2.50
CA SER A 298 -14.94 7.06 2.09
C SER A 298 -13.98 6.79 3.25
N ALA A 299 -13.74 5.52 3.54
CA ALA A 299 -12.78 5.03 4.52
C ALA A 299 -12.50 3.56 4.22
N ASP A 300 -11.48 2.98 4.83
CA ASP A 300 -11.23 1.54 4.79
C ASP A 300 -11.93 0.90 6.01
N PHE A 301 -13.10 0.27 5.79
CA PHE A 301 -13.96 -0.23 6.87
C PHE A 301 -13.62 -1.67 7.29
N ASP A 302 -12.81 -2.41 6.52
CA ASP A 302 -12.38 -3.76 6.85
C ASP A 302 -10.86 -3.90 7.10
N ASP A 303 -10.14 -2.77 7.14
CA ASP A 303 -8.70 -2.60 7.38
C ASP A 303 -7.80 -3.36 6.38
N ASP A 304 -8.28 -3.58 5.16
CA ASP A 304 -7.54 -4.30 4.12
C ASP A 304 -6.64 -3.39 3.25
N GLY A 305 -6.78 -2.08 3.41
CA GLY A 305 -5.87 -1.05 2.88
C GLY A 305 -6.33 -0.37 1.60
N ASP A 306 -7.51 -0.70 1.11
CA ASP A 306 -8.16 0.04 0.04
C ASP A 306 -9.39 0.81 0.55
N ILE A 307 -9.78 1.84 -0.21
CA ILE A 307 -10.80 2.78 0.25
C ILE A 307 -12.17 2.34 -0.22
N ASP A 308 -13.04 2.00 0.75
CA ASP A 308 -14.44 1.69 0.54
C ASP A 308 -15.31 2.95 0.45
N ILE A 309 -16.57 2.76 0.06
CA ILE A 309 -17.58 3.82 0.06
C ILE A 309 -18.82 3.40 0.84
N PHE A 310 -19.21 4.17 1.85
CA PHE A 310 -20.44 4.00 2.59
C PHE A 310 -21.47 5.06 2.18
N THR A 311 -22.70 4.65 1.87
CA THR A 311 -23.80 5.53 1.48
C THR A 311 -25.04 5.33 2.32
N ILE A 312 -25.80 6.41 2.55
CA ILE A 312 -27.15 6.34 3.14
C ILE A 312 -28.20 6.86 2.16
N HIS A 313 -29.42 6.33 2.25
CA HIS A 313 -30.51 6.72 1.36
C HIS A 313 -31.75 7.14 2.16
N ARG A 314 -32.43 8.22 1.73
CA ARG A 314 -33.63 8.75 2.41
C ARG A 314 -34.89 7.89 2.23
N GLU A 315 -34.91 7.04 1.20
CA GLU A 315 -36.04 6.15 0.87
C GLU A 315 -35.67 4.66 0.87
N ALA A 316 -34.43 4.33 1.20
CA ALA A 316 -33.87 2.98 1.28
C ALA A 316 -32.91 2.86 2.48
N GLY A 317 -32.23 1.73 2.64
CA GLY A 317 -31.24 1.51 3.71
C GLY A 317 -29.91 2.23 3.47
N CYS A 318 -28.81 1.54 3.77
CA CYS A 318 -27.45 2.01 3.52
C CYS A 318 -26.72 1.05 2.56
N THR A 319 -25.60 1.48 2.00
CA THR A 319 -24.75 0.59 1.20
C THR A 319 -23.30 0.77 1.59
N LEU A 320 -22.64 -0.33 1.96
CA LEU A 320 -21.18 -0.39 2.03
C LEU A 320 -20.70 -1.02 0.73
N TYR A 321 -19.87 -0.29 0.00
CA TYR A 321 -19.18 -0.72 -1.20
C TYR A 321 -17.75 -1.08 -0.84
N ASP A 322 -17.49 -2.38 -0.73
CA ASP A 322 -16.18 -2.98 -0.52
C ASP A 322 -15.33 -2.84 -1.78
N ASN A 323 -14.10 -2.34 -1.63
CA ASN A 323 -13.19 -2.07 -2.73
C ASN A 323 -12.35 -3.30 -3.10
N LEU A 324 -12.79 -3.94 -4.20
CA LEU A 324 -12.11 -5.12 -4.74
C LEU A 324 -10.82 -4.78 -5.49
N ARG A 325 -10.34 -3.54 -5.39
CA ARG A 325 -9.19 -2.96 -6.10
C ARG A 325 -9.37 -2.93 -7.61
N GLN A 326 -8.36 -2.41 -8.31
CA GLN A 326 -8.37 -2.26 -9.78
C GLN A 326 -9.65 -1.57 -10.30
N GLY A 327 -10.09 -0.55 -9.56
CA GLY A 327 -11.26 0.26 -9.85
C GLY A 327 -12.61 -0.47 -9.76
N LYS A 328 -12.74 -1.48 -8.90
CA LYS A 328 -14.00 -2.24 -8.73
C LYS A 328 -14.53 -2.14 -7.31
N LEU A 329 -15.82 -1.90 -7.20
CA LEU A 329 -16.58 -1.80 -5.95
C LEU A 329 -17.72 -2.82 -5.93
N ARG A 330 -17.89 -3.52 -4.81
CA ARG A 330 -18.97 -4.49 -4.59
C ARG A 330 -19.82 -4.09 -3.40
N ALA A 331 -21.12 -4.01 -3.58
CA ALA A 331 -22.03 -3.76 -2.46
C ALA A 331 -22.13 -5.01 -1.56
N ILE A 332 -21.88 -4.83 -0.25
CA ILE A 332 -21.93 -5.88 0.79
C ILE A 332 -22.95 -5.59 1.89
N SER A 333 -23.97 -4.75 1.63
CA SER A 333 -24.96 -4.28 2.63
C SER A 333 -25.57 -5.37 3.52
N ASP A 334 -25.88 -6.54 2.94
CA ASP A 334 -26.52 -7.66 3.66
C ASP A 334 -25.58 -8.34 4.67
N GLU A 335 -24.26 -8.11 4.55
CA GLU A 335 -23.21 -8.72 5.36
C GLU A 335 -22.74 -7.78 6.49
N THR A 336 -23.02 -6.47 6.38
CA THR A 336 -22.62 -5.42 7.34
C THR A 336 -23.23 -5.58 8.74
N GLY A 337 -24.38 -6.25 8.87
CA GLY A 337 -25.13 -6.27 10.14
C GLY A 337 -25.94 -5.00 10.45
N ILE A 338 -25.89 -3.98 9.58
CA ILE A 338 -26.75 -2.78 9.67
C ILE A 338 -28.10 -3.08 9.00
N PRO A 339 -29.26 -2.74 9.62
CA PRO A 339 -30.57 -2.94 9.01
C PRO A 339 -30.75 -2.16 7.70
N GLN A 340 -31.20 -2.87 6.66
CA GLN A 340 -31.36 -2.34 5.29
C GLN A 340 -32.79 -1.91 4.93
N ASP A 341 -33.77 -2.25 5.78
CA ASP A 341 -35.19 -1.93 5.61
C ASP A 341 -35.61 -0.64 6.34
N VAL A 342 -34.63 0.14 6.79
CA VAL A 342 -34.83 1.37 7.57
C VAL A 342 -34.24 2.57 6.82
N PRO A 343 -35.03 3.62 6.55
CA PRO A 343 -34.51 4.87 6.00
C PRO A 343 -33.60 5.60 6.99
N TYR A 344 -32.46 6.07 6.50
CA TYR A 344 -31.50 6.87 7.26
C TYR A 344 -31.51 8.33 6.79
N THR A 345 -31.40 9.27 7.73
CA THR A 345 -31.55 10.71 7.47
C THR A 345 -30.24 11.49 7.51
N ALA A 346 -29.27 11.04 8.30
CA ALA A 346 -27.92 11.60 8.42
C ALA A 346 -26.97 10.52 8.96
N ALA A 347 -25.68 10.67 8.69
CA ALA A 347 -24.64 9.80 9.21
C ALA A 347 -23.41 10.60 9.68
N ALA A 348 -22.64 10.00 10.57
CA ALA A 348 -21.30 10.45 10.92
C ALA A 348 -20.40 9.23 11.13
N ILE A 349 -19.17 9.30 10.62
CA ILE A 349 -18.22 8.16 10.61
C ILE A 349 -16.96 8.59 11.35
N GLY A 350 -16.53 7.80 12.33
CA GLY A 350 -15.41 8.12 13.20
C GLY A 350 -15.02 6.93 14.07
N ASP A 351 -13.79 6.90 14.55
CA ASP A 351 -13.33 5.94 15.56
C ASP A 351 -13.80 6.45 16.95
N TYR A 352 -15.02 6.08 17.38
CA TYR A 352 -15.64 6.70 18.58
C TYR A 352 -15.22 6.01 19.88
N ASP A 353 -14.76 4.77 19.83
CA ASP A 353 -14.20 4.08 21.00
C ASP A 353 -12.68 3.94 20.96
N ASN A 354 -12.04 4.58 19.97
CA ASN A 354 -10.60 4.67 19.79
C ASN A 354 -9.93 3.29 19.66
N ASP A 355 -10.61 2.34 19.02
CA ASP A 355 -10.13 0.96 18.81
C ASP A 355 -9.42 0.75 17.46
N GLY A 356 -9.48 1.77 16.59
CA GLY A 356 -8.84 1.83 15.29
C GLY A 356 -9.63 1.20 14.15
N ASP A 357 -10.91 0.95 14.35
CA ASP A 357 -11.86 0.56 13.32
C ASP A 357 -12.91 1.70 13.15
N MET A 358 -13.30 2.04 11.92
CA MET A 358 -14.21 3.19 11.69
C MET A 358 -15.65 2.82 12.03
N ASP A 359 -16.22 3.44 13.07
CA ASP A 359 -17.61 3.27 13.50
C ASP A 359 -18.57 4.23 12.78
N ILE A 360 -19.88 3.99 12.93
CA ILE A 360 -20.93 4.75 12.24
C ILE A 360 -22.06 5.17 13.18
N PHE A 361 -22.29 6.47 13.33
CA PHE A 361 -23.60 6.97 13.78
C PHE A 361 -24.57 7.05 12.60
N LEU A 362 -25.77 6.51 12.81
CA LEU A 362 -26.88 6.60 11.87
C LEU A 362 -28.12 7.14 12.55
N SER A 363 -28.75 8.16 11.96
CA SER A 363 -30.07 8.63 12.39
C SER A 363 -31.18 8.13 11.47
N THR A 364 -32.32 7.86 12.08
CA THR A 364 -33.59 7.58 11.40
C THR A 364 -34.58 8.69 11.77
N ALA A 365 -35.76 8.67 11.16
CA ALA A 365 -36.85 9.59 11.53
C ALA A 365 -37.39 9.45 12.98
N ALA A 366 -36.84 8.53 13.78
CA ALA A 366 -37.32 8.26 15.14
C ALA A 366 -36.24 8.08 16.20
N ARG A 367 -34.99 7.79 15.79
CA ARG A 367 -33.90 7.46 16.71
C ARG A 367 -32.54 7.48 16.04
N MET A 368 -31.50 7.60 16.85
CA MET A 368 -30.10 7.40 16.49
C MET A 368 -29.57 6.03 16.93
N HIS A 369 -28.59 5.53 16.19
CA HIS A 369 -27.83 4.32 16.45
C HIS A 369 -26.34 4.61 16.33
N LEU A 370 -25.53 3.99 17.19
CA LEU A 370 -24.07 3.90 17.04
C LEU A 370 -23.75 2.46 16.69
N TYR A 371 -23.19 2.24 15.50
CA TYR A 371 -22.75 0.94 15.02
C TYR A 371 -21.24 0.83 15.16
N LEU A 372 -20.81 -0.03 16.07
CA LEU A 372 -19.38 -0.31 16.28
C LEU A 372 -18.89 -1.27 15.22
N ASN A 373 -17.78 -0.94 14.58
CA ASN A 373 -17.11 -1.79 13.61
C ASN A 373 -16.37 -2.93 14.32
N ARG A 374 -16.24 -4.08 13.65
CA ARG A 374 -15.48 -5.24 14.16
C ARG A 374 -14.12 -5.40 13.49
N GLY A 375 -13.77 -4.48 12.59
CA GLY A 375 -12.54 -4.48 11.80
C GLY A 375 -12.57 -5.49 10.65
N ASP A 376 -13.76 -5.87 10.19
CA ASP A 376 -13.97 -6.76 9.04
C ASP A 376 -15.14 -6.28 8.14
N GLY A 377 -15.48 -4.99 8.23
CA GLY A 377 -16.63 -4.39 7.54
C GLY A 377 -17.99 -4.80 8.12
N SER A 378 -18.03 -5.59 9.21
CA SER A 378 -19.26 -5.91 9.93
C SER A 378 -19.43 -5.09 11.21
N PHE A 379 -20.68 -4.77 11.54
CA PHE A 379 -21.03 -3.82 12.58
C PHE A 379 -21.98 -4.40 13.63
N VAL A 380 -22.00 -3.79 14.81
CA VAL A 380 -22.96 -4.09 15.88
C VAL A 380 -23.52 -2.81 16.51
N ASP A 381 -24.85 -2.73 16.64
CA ASP A 381 -25.52 -1.61 17.34
C ASP A 381 -25.09 -1.60 18.82
N ASP A 382 -24.52 -0.49 19.29
CA ASP A 382 -24.03 -0.32 20.64
C ASP A 382 -25.21 -0.19 21.63
N PRO A 383 -25.42 -1.16 22.54
CA PRO A 383 -26.49 -1.06 23.52
C PRO A 383 -26.25 0.05 24.56
N ARG A 384 -25.02 0.59 24.69
CA ARG A 384 -24.66 1.63 25.67
C ARG A 384 -25.21 3.00 25.33
N LEU A 385 -25.55 3.28 24.07
CA LEU A 385 -26.08 4.58 23.66
C LEU A 385 -27.34 4.94 24.47
N GLU A 386 -27.24 6.01 25.26
CA GLU A 386 -28.28 6.41 26.21
C GLU A 386 -29.57 6.85 25.52
N ALA A 387 -30.70 6.67 26.20
CA ALA A 387 -32.02 7.06 25.68
C ALA A 387 -32.08 8.54 25.24
N GLY A 388 -31.40 9.45 25.94
CA GLY A 388 -31.40 10.87 25.60
C GLY A 388 -30.85 11.17 24.21
N VAL A 389 -29.73 10.54 23.82
CA VAL A 389 -29.13 10.66 22.48
C VAL A 389 -29.89 9.81 21.48
N ARG A 390 -30.22 8.58 21.87
CA ARG A 390 -30.88 7.59 21.02
C ARG A 390 -32.29 8.03 20.57
N ASP A 391 -33.02 8.80 21.36
CA ASP A 391 -34.40 9.20 21.04
C ASP A 391 -34.49 10.43 20.10
N LEU A 392 -33.36 10.96 19.63
CA LEU A 392 -33.32 12.11 18.71
C LEU A 392 -33.49 11.70 17.24
N SER A 393 -34.01 12.62 16.42
CA SER A 393 -34.14 12.46 14.96
C SER A 393 -33.49 13.63 14.20
N PRO A 394 -32.14 13.72 14.19
CA PRO A 394 -31.44 14.82 13.56
C PRO A 394 -31.48 14.80 12.03
N ALA A 395 -31.31 15.99 11.47
CA ALA A 395 -31.04 16.22 10.05
C ALA A 395 -29.56 16.53 9.78
N LEU A 396 -28.79 16.84 10.82
CA LEU A 396 -27.34 17.07 10.77
C LEU A 396 -26.67 16.27 11.89
N LEU A 397 -25.68 15.47 11.51
CA LEU A 397 -24.72 14.80 12.37
C LEU A 397 -23.30 15.15 11.90
N LYS A 398 -22.45 15.66 12.79
CA LYS A 398 -21.06 16.00 12.48
C LYS A 398 -20.14 15.65 13.66
N ASN A 399 -18.96 15.13 13.32
CA ASN A 399 -17.89 14.89 14.27
C ASN A 399 -17.22 16.19 14.68
N ILE A 400 -16.81 16.26 15.94
CA ILE A 400 -15.98 17.32 16.48
C ILE A 400 -15.29 16.78 17.73
N ASP A 401 -14.03 17.13 17.97
CA ASP A 401 -13.41 16.99 19.31
C ASP A 401 -13.40 18.40 19.90
N TYR A 402 -14.52 18.81 20.52
CA TYR A 402 -14.73 20.23 20.80
C TYR A 402 -13.93 20.72 22.01
N ASP A 403 -13.51 19.79 22.86
CA ASP A 403 -12.72 20.05 24.05
C ASP A 403 -11.29 19.52 23.97
N ASN A 404 -10.86 19.06 22.79
CA ASN A 404 -9.52 18.55 22.48
C ASN A 404 -9.06 17.43 23.41
N ASP A 405 -9.96 16.61 23.96
CA ASP A 405 -9.60 15.53 24.87
C ASP A 405 -9.15 14.24 24.17
N GLY A 406 -9.28 14.19 22.85
CA GLY A 406 -8.88 13.08 21.99
C GLY A 406 -9.96 12.02 21.78
N PHE A 407 -11.19 12.26 22.22
CA PHE A 407 -12.35 11.43 21.93
C PHE A 407 -13.31 12.20 21.02
N LEU A 408 -13.78 11.56 19.95
CA LEU A 408 -14.71 12.21 19.03
C LEU A 408 -16.08 12.42 19.70
N ASP A 409 -16.48 13.69 19.79
CA ASP A 409 -17.80 14.14 20.19
C ASP A 409 -18.74 14.26 18.97
N LEU A 410 -20.00 14.58 19.25
CA LEU A 410 -21.03 14.65 18.23
C LEU A 410 -21.83 15.95 18.29
N TRP A 411 -21.83 16.70 17.18
CA TRP A 411 -22.73 17.81 16.95
C TRP A 411 -24.01 17.31 16.26
N VAL A 412 -25.14 17.53 16.93
CA VAL A 412 -26.45 17.04 16.53
C VAL A 412 -27.40 18.22 16.35
N SER A 413 -28.06 18.30 15.20
CA SER A 413 -29.11 19.31 14.96
C SER A 413 -30.30 18.71 14.20
N GLY A 414 -31.51 19.02 14.67
CA GLY A 414 -32.77 18.51 14.11
C GLY A 414 -33.98 19.24 14.65
N GLU A 415 -35.19 18.68 14.51
CA GLU A 415 -36.40 19.27 15.09
C GLU A 415 -36.35 19.37 16.62
N ASP A 416 -35.62 18.44 17.25
CA ASP A 416 -35.47 18.33 18.71
C ASP A 416 -34.60 19.43 19.33
N GLY A 417 -33.80 20.13 18.50
CA GLY A 417 -32.88 21.18 18.94
C GLY A 417 -31.50 21.06 18.31
N MET A 418 -30.53 21.75 18.91
CA MET A 418 -29.12 21.72 18.51
C MET A 418 -28.26 21.51 19.75
N PHE A 419 -27.46 20.44 19.74
CA PHE A 419 -26.76 19.91 20.89
C PHE A 419 -25.33 19.50 20.52
N LEU A 420 -24.41 19.63 21.47
CA LEU A 420 -23.15 18.88 21.47
C LEU A 420 -23.26 17.76 22.50
N PHE A 421 -22.89 16.55 22.09
CA PHE A 421 -22.82 15.38 22.96
C PHE A 421 -21.37 15.01 23.14
N ARG A 422 -20.90 15.11 24.39
CA ARG A 422 -19.52 14.78 24.74
C ARG A 422 -19.34 13.28 24.87
N ASN A 423 -18.34 12.73 24.22
CA ASN A 423 -17.86 11.38 24.45
C ASN A 423 -16.94 11.38 25.66
N ASP A 424 -17.30 10.68 26.73
CA ASP A 424 -16.50 10.67 27.96
C ASP A 424 -15.24 9.79 27.88
N GLY A 425 -15.01 9.20 26.72
CA GLY A 425 -13.98 8.23 26.40
C GLY A 425 -14.41 6.79 26.63
N THR A 426 -15.40 6.50 27.48
CA THR A 426 -15.87 5.13 27.75
C THR A 426 -16.80 4.57 26.66
N GLY A 427 -16.95 5.31 25.55
CA GLY A 427 -17.98 5.09 24.53
C GLY A 427 -19.37 5.54 24.97
N GLN A 428 -19.46 6.37 26.01
CA GLN A 428 -20.72 6.97 26.46
C GLN A 428 -20.78 8.44 26.06
N PHE A 429 -21.92 8.81 25.47
CA PHE A 429 -22.23 10.18 25.10
C PHE A 429 -23.08 10.80 26.20
N MET A 430 -22.48 11.63 27.03
CA MET A 430 -23.10 12.19 28.24
C MET A 430 -23.50 13.66 28.06
N GLU A 431 -24.46 14.09 28.89
CA GLU A 431 -24.90 15.49 29.14
C GLU A 431 -24.92 16.42 27.91
N PRO A 432 -26.07 16.58 27.21
CA PRO A 432 -26.13 17.48 26.06
C PRO A 432 -25.78 18.91 26.47
N TYR A 433 -24.89 19.57 25.73
CA TYR A 433 -24.69 21.01 25.77
C TYR A 433 -25.70 21.67 24.80
N PRO A 434 -26.79 22.31 25.28
CA PRO A 434 -27.86 22.79 24.42
C PRO A 434 -27.51 24.15 23.82
N LEU A 435 -26.77 24.15 22.70
CA LEU A 435 -26.22 25.35 22.04
C LEU A 435 -27.24 26.50 21.91
N ILE A 436 -28.50 26.22 21.58
CA ILE A 436 -29.53 27.27 21.42
C ILE A 436 -29.91 27.95 22.74
N GLU A 437 -29.85 27.22 23.86
CA GLU A 437 -30.25 27.72 25.17
C GLU A 437 -29.10 28.39 25.92
N THR A 438 -27.88 27.92 25.71
CA THR A 438 -26.68 28.44 26.38
C THR A 438 -26.01 29.58 25.61
N VAL A 439 -26.04 29.58 24.28
CA VAL A 439 -25.42 30.65 23.50
C VAL A 439 -26.37 31.85 23.40
N THR A 440 -25.90 33.00 23.87
CA THR A 440 -26.65 34.25 23.70
C THR A 440 -26.37 34.82 22.31
N PRO A 441 -27.38 34.92 21.43
CA PRO A 441 -27.20 35.49 20.10
C PRO A 441 -26.87 36.98 20.16
N THR A 442 -26.15 37.45 19.14
CA THR A 442 -25.90 38.88 18.92
C THR A 442 -27.20 39.70 18.79
N GLU A 443 -27.16 40.97 19.23
CA GLU A 443 -28.28 41.92 19.41
C GLU A 443 -29.70 41.46 19.00
N GLY A 444 -30.38 40.70 19.86
CA GLY A 444 -31.82 40.41 19.73
C GLY A 444 -32.20 39.41 18.62
N ALA A 445 -31.23 38.74 17.98
CA ALA A 445 -31.47 37.58 17.14
C ALA A 445 -31.86 36.35 17.99
N ILE A 446 -32.35 35.29 17.36
CA ILE A 446 -32.65 33.99 18.01
C ILE A 446 -31.89 32.93 17.21
N LEU A 447 -31.15 32.06 17.90
CA LEU A 447 -30.53 30.90 17.24
C LEU A 447 -31.60 29.91 16.79
N HIS A 448 -31.38 29.32 15.62
CA HIS A 448 -32.26 28.34 15.01
C HIS A 448 -31.44 27.11 14.66
N ASN A 449 -32.10 25.95 14.63
CA ASN A 449 -31.47 24.67 14.32
C ASN A 449 -30.71 24.75 13.00
N ALA A 450 -29.53 24.14 12.96
CA ALA A 450 -28.71 23.96 11.76
C ALA A 450 -29.34 22.92 10.83
N ILE A 451 -29.26 23.18 9.52
CA ILE A 451 -29.66 22.26 8.44
C ILE A 451 -28.46 21.75 7.64
N ALA A 452 -27.36 22.51 7.64
CA ALA A 452 -26.07 22.17 7.07
C ALA A 452 -24.99 22.87 7.91
N GLY A 453 -23.86 22.23 8.13
CA GLY A 453 -22.80 22.76 8.98
C GLY A 453 -21.45 22.13 8.72
N THR A 454 -20.40 22.87 9.05
CA THR A 454 -19.00 22.47 8.97
C THR A 454 -18.26 22.94 10.22
N VAL A 455 -17.15 22.27 10.53
CA VAL A 455 -16.30 22.55 11.69
C VAL A 455 -14.89 22.90 11.23
N GLY A 456 -14.18 23.75 11.98
CA GLY A 456 -12.79 24.08 11.68
C GLY A 456 -12.23 25.16 12.60
N ASP A 457 -10.92 25.15 12.79
CA ASP A 457 -10.13 26.13 13.55
C ASP A 457 -9.87 27.36 12.66
N TYR A 458 -10.87 28.23 12.50
CA TYR A 458 -10.80 29.33 11.52
C TYR A 458 -9.88 30.46 11.97
N ASP A 459 -9.78 30.71 13.28
CA ASP A 459 -8.94 31.76 13.84
C ASP A 459 -7.55 31.28 14.29
N ASN A 460 -7.25 30.00 13.99
CA ASN A 460 -5.96 29.37 14.19
C ASN A 460 -5.52 29.27 15.67
N ASP A 461 -6.47 29.34 16.61
CA ASP A 461 -6.23 29.27 18.06
C ASP A 461 -6.17 27.82 18.59
N GLY A 462 -6.68 26.87 17.81
CA GLY A 462 -6.58 25.45 18.08
C GLY A 462 -7.76 24.80 18.77
N ASP A 463 -8.88 25.48 18.96
CA ASP A 463 -10.16 24.82 19.14
C ASP A 463 -11.03 24.88 17.88
N LEU A 464 -11.96 23.94 17.77
CA LEU A 464 -12.78 23.79 16.56
C LEU A 464 -14.06 24.61 16.71
N ASP A 465 -14.31 25.48 15.72
CA ASP A 465 -15.47 26.36 15.64
C ASP A 465 -16.58 25.79 14.77
N LEU A 466 -17.81 26.30 14.93
CA LEU A 466 -18.99 25.84 14.18
C LEU A 466 -19.47 26.89 13.18
N PHE A 467 -19.58 26.52 11.91
CA PHE A 467 -20.23 27.30 10.87
C PHE A 467 -21.46 26.56 10.36
N PHE A 468 -22.61 27.24 10.25
CA PHE A 468 -23.82 26.58 9.75
C PHE A 468 -24.80 27.51 9.06
N ILE A 469 -25.63 26.89 8.24
CA ILE A 469 -26.86 27.47 7.71
C ILE A 469 -28.00 26.97 8.59
N ASN A 470 -28.84 27.88 9.07
CA ASN A 470 -29.97 27.52 9.91
C ASN A 470 -31.26 27.26 9.10
N THR A 471 -32.32 26.79 9.76
CA THR A 471 -33.66 26.54 9.16
C THR A 471 -34.34 27.77 8.52
N ARG A 472 -33.79 28.98 8.69
CA ARG A 472 -34.24 30.21 8.00
C ARG A 472 -33.36 30.58 6.80
N GLY A 473 -32.37 29.76 6.47
CA GLY A 473 -31.36 30.02 5.45
C GLY A 473 -30.33 31.07 5.87
N GLU A 474 -30.17 31.33 7.17
CA GLU A 474 -29.23 32.35 7.64
C GLU A 474 -27.89 31.69 7.99
N LEU A 475 -26.80 32.26 7.48
CA LEU A 475 -25.43 31.85 7.82
C LEU A 475 -25.07 32.31 9.24
N ARG A 476 -24.51 31.41 10.04
CA ARG A 476 -24.16 31.59 11.45
C ARG A 476 -22.79 31.02 11.73
N ALA A 477 -22.12 31.59 12.74
CA ALA A 477 -20.86 31.08 13.25
C ALA A 477 -20.84 31.17 14.78
N LEU A 478 -20.39 30.09 15.42
CA LEU A 478 -20.16 30.00 16.85
C LEU A 478 -18.70 29.71 17.08
N GLN A 479 -18.03 30.64 17.77
CA GLN A 479 -16.65 30.49 18.15
C GLN A 479 -16.55 29.66 19.45
N ASN A 480 -15.70 28.65 19.44
CA ASN A 480 -15.32 27.89 20.60
C ASN A 480 -14.38 28.75 21.47
N ASN A 481 -14.65 28.83 22.77
CA ASN A 481 -13.76 29.48 23.70
C ASN A 481 -13.43 28.50 24.81
N GLY A 482 -12.21 27.96 24.73
CA GLY A 482 -11.60 27.21 25.81
C GLY A 482 -11.37 25.74 25.51
N GLY A 483 -11.74 25.22 24.34
CA GLY A 483 -11.35 23.87 23.92
C GLY A 483 -9.82 23.71 23.90
N ASN A 484 -9.11 24.77 23.52
CA ASN A 484 -7.64 24.85 23.50
C ASN A 484 -6.97 24.91 24.89
N GLN A 485 -7.74 24.79 25.98
CA GLN A 485 -7.18 24.49 27.31
C GLN A 485 -6.48 23.13 27.29
N ASN A 486 -7.13 22.14 26.67
CA ASN A 486 -6.46 20.91 26.27
C ASN A 486 -5.57 21.18 25.05
N LYS A 487 -4.61 20.28 24.86
CA LYS A 487 -3.58 20.39 23.83
C LYS A 487 -4.10 19.73 22.57
N TRP A 488 -3.51 20.07 21.43
CA TRP A 488 -3.97 19.62 20.12
C TRP A 488 -2.80 19.60 19.14
N ILE A 489 -3.01 18.98 17.98
CA ILE A 489 -2.08 18.98 16.87
C ILE A 489 -2.84 18.94 15.54
N GLN A 490 -2.34 19.70 14.56
CA GLN A 490 -2.80 19.67 13.18
C GLN A 490 -1.70 19.11 12.26
N PHE A 491 -2.12 18.39 11.23
CA PHE A 491 -1.25 17.87 10.17
C PHE A 491 -1.72 18.31 8.80
N ILE A 492 -0.77 18.64 7.94
CA ILE A 492 -0.96 18.74 6.49
C ILE A 492 -0.07 17.68 5.87
N ILE A 493 -0.62 16.78 5.07
CA ILE A 493 0.18 15.79 4.34
C ILE A 493 0.34 16.21 2.88
N GLU A 494 1.49 15.90 2.28
CA GLU A 494 1.77 16.26 0.88
C GLU A 494 2.45 15.11 0.13
N GLY A 495 1.81 14.66 -0.95
CA GLY A 495 2.36 13.74 -1.94
C GLY A 495 3.40 14.40 -2.85
N ILE A 496 4.41 13.63 -3.27
CA ILE A 496 5.40 14.10 -4.24
C ILE A 496 4.81 13.97 -5.65
N THR A 497 4.63 15.10 -6.33
CA THR A 497 4.00 15.12 -7.66
C THR A 497 5.00 15.01 -8.82
N THR A 498 6.26 15.42 -8.59
CA THR A 498 7.30 15.45 -9.64
C THR A 498 8.20 14.22 -9.57
N GLY A 499 8.16 13.35 -10.59
CA GLY A 499 8.93 12.11 -10.66
C GLY A 499 8.49 11.01 -9.69
N ASN A 500 7.28 11.12 -9.15
CA ASN A 500 6.68 10.13 -8.27
C ASN A 500 5.20 9.91 -8.64
N ASN A 501 4.28 10.77 -8.19
CA ASN A 501 2.85 10.76 -8.52
C ASN A 501 2.14 9.43 -8.18
N LYS A 502 2.57 8.76 -7.10
CA LYS A 502 1.97 7.50 -6.61
C LYS A 502 0.76 7.69 -5.72
N VAL A 503 0.55 8.92 -5.27
CA VAL A 503 -0.50 9.34 -4.35
C VAL A 503 -1.01 10.69 -4.82
N ASN A 504 -2.26 11.00 -4.54
CA ASN A 504 -2.77 12.34 -4.76
C ASN A 504 -2.06 13.35 -3.84
N ARG A 505 -1.95 14.61 -4.28
CA ARG A 505 -1.08 15.60 -3.63
C ARG A 505 -1.48 15.86 -2.18
N ASP A 506 -2.77 16.00 -1.90
CA ASP A 506 -3.25 16.32 -0.54
C ASP A 506 -3.38 15.06 0.34
N GLY A 507 -3.08 13.88 -0.22
CA GLY A 507 -3.16 12.59 0.47
C GLY A 507 -4.57 12.20 0.91
N ILE A 508 -5.61 12.74 0.28
CA ILE A 508 -7.02 12.38 0.51
C ILE A 508 -7.17 10.86 0.41
N GLY A 509 -7.83 10.25 1.39
CA GLY A 509 -7.94 8.80 1.55
C GLY A 509 -6.83 8.14 2.37
N SER A 510 -5.75 8.85 2.73
CA SER A 510 -4.70 8.28 3.58
C SER A 510 -5.18 8.07 5.02
N LYS A 511 -4.71 7.00 5.67
CA LYS A 511 -4.97 6.69 7.08
C LYS A 511 -4.01 7.47 7.99
N LEU A 512 -4.51 8.27 8.92
CA LEU A 512 -3.72 8.94 9.95
C LEU A 512 -3.98 8.33 11.33
N GLU A 513 -2.91 7.78 11.91
CA GLU A 513 -2.93 7.19 13.24
C GLU A 513 -2.08 8.05 14.19
N VAL A 514 -2.68 8.60 15.24
CA VAL A 514 -1.98 9.39 16.27
C VAL A 514 -1.96 8.64 17.58
N LYS A 515 -0.79 8.56 18.20
CA LYS A 515 -0.62 7.97 19.52
C LYS A 515 0.02 8.94 20.50
N VAL A 516 -0.56 9.01 21.70
CA VAL A 516 -0.03 9.78 22.83
C VAL A 516 -0.31 9.06 24.15
N GLY A 517 0.72 8.49 24.76
CA GLY A 517 0.58 7.60 25.91
C GLY A 517 -0.35 6.41 25.61
N ASP A 518 -1.44 6.33 26.36
CA ASP A 518 -2.49 5.31 26.19
C ASP A 518 -3.61 5.75 25.23
N LEU A 519 -3.66 7.03 24.84
CA LEU A 519 -4.62 7.55 23.86
C LEU A 519 -4.16 7.19 22.44
N TYR A 520 -5.13 6.76 21.65
CA TYR A 520 -5.01 6.46 20.24
C TYR A 520 -6.16 7.14 19.50
N GLN A 521 -5.90 7.64 18.31
CA GLN A 521 -6.91 8.24 17.43
C GLN A 521 -6.63 7.84 15.99
N LEU A 522 -7.70 7.61 15.25
CA LEU A 522 -7.70 7.33 13.83
C LEU A 522 -8.57 8.34 13.07
N GLN A 523 -8.05 8.88 11.98
CA GLN A 523 -8.82 9.63 11.00
C GLN A 523 -8.36 9.27 9.58
N TYR A 524 -9.28 9.27 8.61
CA TYR A 524 -8.95 9.28 7.18
C TYR A 524 -8.90 10.71 6.68
N VAL A 525 -7.91 11.04 5.86
CA VAL A 525 -7.74 12.38 5.32
C VAL A 525 -8.85 12.67 4.30
N SER A 526 -9.72 13.62 4.61
CA SER A 526 -10.81 14.07 3.73
C SER A 526 -10.69 15.54 3.30
N GLU A 527 -9.73 16.25 3.87
CA GLU A 527 -9.45 17.67 3.64
C GLU A 527 -7.96 17.97 3.91
N GLN A 528 -7.49 19.18 3.59
CA GLN A 528 -6.06 19.52 3.65
C GLN A 528 -5.45 19.53 5.07
N VAL A 529 -6.27 19.75 6.10
CA VAL A 529 -5.82 19.85 7.49
C VAL A 529 -6.56 18.82 8.33
N SER A 530 -5.82 17.90 8.96
CA SER A 530 -6.39 16.98 9.95
C SER A 530 -6.08 17.45 11.37
N HIS A 531 -7.11 17.53 12.23
CA HIS A 531 -7.01 18.02 13.61
C HIS A 531 -7.17 16.87 14.60
N PHE A 532 -6.31 16.82 15.63
CA PHE A 532 -6.37 15.84 16.72
C PHE A 532 -6.23 16.52 18.08
N GLY A 533 -7.14 16.24 19.02
CA GLY A 533 -6.96 16.57 20.42
C GLY A 533 -5.90 15.69 21.08
N LEU A 534 -5.17 16.24 22.04
CA LEU A 534 -4.12 15.55 22.81
C LEU A 534 -4.44 15.53 24.30
N GLY A 535 -5.61 16.02 24.72
CA GLY A 535 -6.00 16.18 26.11
C GLY A 535 -4.95 16.96 26.90
N ALA A 536 -4.48 16.37 28.00
CA ALA A 536 -3.48 17.01 28.86
C ALA A 536 -2.03 16.89 28.34
N PHE A 537 -1.79 16.24 27.20
CA PHE A 537 -0.43 15.95 26.72
C PHE A 537 0.10 17.04 25.81
N ASP A 538 1.30 17.55 26.10
CA ASP A 538 1.89 18.66 25.34
C ASP A 538 2.32 18.31 23.90
N LYS A 539 2.41 17.02 23.55
CA LYS A 539 2.84 16.53 22.23
C LYS A 539 2.38 15.09 21.99
N ALA A 540 2.23 14.71 20.73
CA ALA A 540 2.07 13.31 20.33
C ALA A 540 3.41 12.55 20.40
N ASP A 541 3.35 11.24 20.65
CA ASP A 541 4.53 10.37 20.65
C ASP A 541 4.92 9.97 19.23
N ILE A 542 3.91 9.71 18.39
CA ILE A 542 4.08 9.27 17.01
C ILE A 542 2.81 9.56 16.22
N VAL A 543 3.00 9.91 14.95
CA VAL A 543 1.96 9.86 13.92
C VAL A 543 2.40 8.90 12.83
N ARG A 544 1.49 8.05 12.35
CA ARG A 544 1.67 7.27 11.14
C ARG A 544 0.72 7.75 10.08
N VAL A 545 1.26 7.93 8.87
CA VAL A 545 0.49 8.01 7.63
C VAL A 545 0.57 6.65 6.96
N VAL A 546 -0.55 6.00 6.67
CA VAL A 546 -0.61 4.97 5.62
C VAL A 546 -1.15 5.66 4.40
N TRP A 547 -0.25 5.93 3.45
CA TRP A 547 -0.59 6.63 2.21
C TRP A 547 -1.55 5.80 1.36
N THR A 548 -2.29 6.44 0.45
CA THR A 548 -3.22 5.73 -0.45
C THR A 548 -2.54 4.66 -1.30
N ASN A 549 -1.21 4.70 -1.47
CA ASN A 549 -0.45 3.67 -2.16
C ASN A 549 -0.03 2.48 -1.27
N GLY A 550 -0.55 2.40 -0.02
CA GLY A 550 -0.31 1.36 0.97
C GLY A 550 0.96 1.51 1.82
N VAL A 551 1.84 2.49 1.51
CA VAL A 551 3.13 2.63 2.20
C VAL A 551 2.94 3.28 3.57
N PRO A 552 3.38 2.63 4.68
CA PRO A 552 3.37 3.25 6.00
C PRO A 552 4.57 4.19 6.19
N GLN A 553 4.32 5.36 6.77
CA GLN A 553 5.33 6.36 7.14
C GLN A 553 5.11 6.85 8.56
N ASN A 554 6.07 6.54 9.44
CA ASN A 554 6.07 7.00 10.82
C ASN A 554 6.85 8.31 10.99
N VAL A 555 6.32 9.23 11.80
CA VAL A 555 6.99 10.44 12.31
C VAL A 555 6.97 10.40 13.82
N ILE A 556 8.16 10.38 14.44
CA ILE A 556 8.33 10.28 15.90
C ILE A 556 8.39 11.68 16.50
N GLU A 557 7.68 11.88 17.61
CA GLU A 557 7.53 13.15 18.31
C GLU A 557 7.23 14.32 17.34
N PRO A 558 6.11 14.25 16.59
CA PRO A 558 5.80 15.27 15.60
C PRO A 558 5.64 16.66 16.24
N GLN A 559 5.88 17.70 15.44
CA GLN A 559 5.70 19.09 15.85
C GLN A 559 4.23 19.50 15.72
N ALA A 560 3.79 20.50 16.51
CA ALA A 560 2.48 21.13 16.30
C ALA A 560 2.43 21.84 14.93
N LYS A 561 1.28 21.74 14.23
CA LYS A 561 1.08 22.22 12.85
C LYS A 561 2.14 21.69 11.88
N GLN A 562 2.38 20.39 11.89
CA GLN A 562 3.43 19.77 11.07
C GLN A 562 2.95 19.44 9.66
N ARG A 563 3.73 19.86 8.66
CA ARG A 563 3.63 19.34 7.30
C ARG A 563 4.41 18.03 7.18
N ILE A 564 3.76 16.96 6.75
CA ILE A 564 4.37 15.64 6.52
C ILE A 564 4.45 15.39 5.01
N LEU A 565 5.66 15.46 4.47
CA LEU A 565 5.94 15.14 3.07
C LEU A 565 6.06 13.62 2.90
N GLU A 566 5.44 13.08 1.85
CA GLU A 566 5.63 11.71 1.38
C GLU A 566 7.13 11.44 1.15
N LYS A 567 7.59 10.26 1.54
CA LYS A 567 8.91 9.77 1.17
C LYS A 567 8.79 8.89 -0.07
N GLN A 568 9.53 9.22 -1.11
CA GLN A 568 9.69 8.31 -2.25
C GLN A 568 10.45 7.06 -1.80
N ILE A 569 9.72 5.98 -1.56
CA ILE A 569 10.23 4.69 -1.09
C ILE A 569 10.10 3.68 -2.23
N LEU A 570 11.15 2.88 -2.41
CA LEU A 570 11.06 1.69 -3.24
C LEU A 570 10.27 0.63 -2.46
N LYS A 571 9.03 0.37 -2.85
CA LYS A 571 8.14 -0.59 -2.18
C LYS A 571 8.10 -1.97 -2.84
N GLY A 572 8.55 -2.09 -4.09
CA GLY A 572 8.70 -3.37 -4.81
C GLY A 572 9.75 -3.24 -5.92
N SER A 573 10.46 -4.34 -6.26
CA SER A 573 11.51 -4.47 -7.30
C SER A 573 12.24 -5.83 -7.32
N CYS A 574 11.82 -6.82 -6.53
CA CYS A 574 12.31 -8.20 -6.43
C CYS A 574 13.45 -8.51 -5.42
N PRO A 575 13.64 -9.80 -5.03
CA PRO A 575 14.59 -10.24 -4.00
C PRO A 575 16.04 -9.85 -4.27
N PHE A 576 16.83 -9.68 -3.21
CA PHE A 576 18.23 -9.26 -3.32
C PHE A 576 19.21 -10.42 -3.19
N LEU A 577 20.27 -10.36 -3.99
CA LEU A 577 21.38 -11.32 -3.99
C LEU A 577 22.61 -10.72 -3.30
N TYR A 578 23.14 -11.43 -2.30
CA TYR A 578 24.43 -11.14 -1.70
C TYR A 578 25.38 -12.33 -1.76
N VAL A 579 26.68 -12.05 -1.90
CA VAL A 579 27.73 -13.08 -1.95
C VAL A 579 28.86 -12.77 -0.99
N TYR A 580 29.50 -13.80 -0.42
CA TYR A 580 30.65 -13.61 0.45
C TYR A 580 31.93 -13.29 -0.35
N ASP A 581 32.52 -12.12 -0.14
CA ASP A 581 33.68 -11.63 -0.89
C ASP A 581 35.04 -12.12 -0.34
N GLY A 582 35.02 -12.80 0.81
CA GLY A 582 36.23 -13.20 1.56
C GLY A 582 36.31 -12.58 2.96
N GLU A 583 35.61 -11.47 3.19
CA GLU A 583 35.55 -10.73 4.45
C GLU A 583 34.11 -10.52 4.93
N LYS A 584 33.17 -10.18 4.03
CA LYS A 584 31.77 -9.86 4.32
C LYS A 584 30.85 -10.24 3.14
N TYR A 585 29.54 -10.09 3.32
CA TYR A 585 28.57 -10.25 2.23
C TYR A 585 28.38 -8.92 1.51
N GLU A 586 28.46 -8.94 0.18
CA GLU A 586 28.26 -7.75 -0.66
C GLU A 586 27.05 -7.93 -1.58
N PHE A 587 26.29 -6.85 -1.74
CA PHE A 587 25.16 -6.78 -2.66
C PHE A 587 25.64 -6.96 -4.10
N VAL A 588 25.03 -7.89 -4.83
CA VAL A 588 25.30 -8.12 -6.25
C VAL A 588 24.27 -7.37 -7.08
N THR A 589 22.99 -7.73 -6.94
CA THR A 589 21.86 -7.24 -7.74
C THR A 589 20.55 -7.86 -7.22
N ASP A 590 19.43 -7.54 -7.85
CA ASP A 590 18.12 -8.18 -7.64
C ASP A 590 17.93 -9.44 -8.52
N LEU A 591 17.03 -10.33 -8.11
CA LEU A 591 16.67 -11.61 -8.75
C LEU A 591 15.21 -11.59 -9.18
N LEU A 592 14.80 -12.49 -10.08
CA LEU A 592 13.39 -12.76 -10.44
C LEU A 592 12.62 -11.57 -11.03
N TRP A 593 13.28 -10.46 -11.37
CA TRP A 593 12.68 -9.30 -12.03
C TRP A 593 11.92 -9.63 -13.33
N ARG A 594 12.26 -10.77 -13.95
CA ARG A 594 11.62 -11.27 -15.17
C ARG A 594 10.37 -12.12 -14.94
N ALA A 595 10.01 -12.41 -13.69
CA ALA A 595 8.90 -13.28 -13.31
C ALA A 595 7.89 -12.61 -12.34
N PRO A 596 7.41 -11.37 -12.63
CA PRO A 596 6.41 -10.74 -11.78
C PRO A 596 5.07 -11.48 -11.87
N LEU A 597 4.37 -11.59 -10.75
CA LEU A 597 3.01 -12.14 -10.67
C LEU A 597 1.99 -11.04 -10.46
N GLY A 598 0.96 -11.03 -11.31
CA GLY A 598 -0.19 -10.14 -11.14
C GLY A 598 0.08 -8.66 -11.46
N LEU A 599 1.32 -8.29 -11.81
CA LEU A 599 1.70 -6.94 -12.21
C LEU A 599 0.95 -6.53 -13.48
N VAL A 600 0.12 -5.49 -13.37
CA VAL A 600 -0.54 -4.88 -14.53
C VAL A 600 0.44 -3.90 -15.19
N THR A 601 0.65 -4.05 -16.50
CA THR A 601 1.54 -3.17 -17.28
C THR A 601 0.83 -1.88 -17.68
N SER A 602 1.60 -0.85 -18.07
CA SER A 602 1.07 0.41 -18.63
C SER A 602 0.26 0.24 -19.94
N MET A 603 0.21 -0.97 -20.49
CA MET A 603 -0.62 -1.34 -21.65
C MET A 603 -1.94 -2.02 -21.25
N GLY A 604 -2.22 -2.18 -19.95
CA GLY A 604 -3.48 -2.73 -19.43
C GLY A 604 -3.58 -4.26 -19.46
N PHE A 605 -2.46 -4.97 -19.57
CA PHE A 605 -2.42 -6.43 -19.47
C PHE A 605 -1.39 -6.89 -18.42
N VAL A 606 -1.59 -8.08 -17.87
CA VAL A 606 -0.70 -8.68 -16.86
C VAL A 606 0.65 -9.02 -17.49
N ALA A 607 1.74 -8.57 -16.87
CA ALA A 607 3.08 -8.84 -17.34
C ALA A 607 3.33 -10.35 -17.48
N PRO A 608 3.88 -10.80 -18.62
CA PRO A 608 4.25 -12.20 -18.80
C PRO A 608 5.46 -12.54 -17.93
N ASP A 609 5.45 -13.74 -17.35
CA ASP A 609 6.49 -14.23 -16.46
C ASP A 609 7.49 -15.16 -17.18
N GLU A 610 8.79 -14.93 -16.96
CA GLU A 610 9.85 -15.88 -17.25
C GLU A 610 10.54 -16.31 -15.96
N THR A 611 10.11 -17.46 -15.43
CA THR A 611 10.55 -18.00 -14.12
C THR A 611 12.05 -18.15 -13.96
N ARG A 612 12.75 -18.42 -15.06
CA ARG A 612 14.18 -18.73 -15.08
C ARG A 612 15.01 -17.45 -15.12
N ASP A 613 15.70 -17.14 -14.04
CA ASP A 613 16.63 -16.04 -13.96
C ASP A 613 18.10 -16.49 -14.00
N PHE A 614 18.95 -15.68 -14.64
CA PHE A 614 20.37 -15.97 -14.84
C PHE A 614 21.19 -14.72 -14.56
N VAL A 615 21.85 -14.68 -13.41
CA VAL A 615 22.60 -13.51 -12.94
C VAL A 615 24.09 -13.81 -12.91
N LYS A 616 24.90 -12.93 -13.53
CA LYS A 616 26.36 -13.09 -13.48
C LYS A 616 26.91 -12.64 -12.13
N ILE A 617 27.77 -13.48 -11.54
CA ILE A 617 28.61 -13.14 -10.38
C ILE A 617 30.07 -13.25 -10.83
N SER A 618 30.85 -12.17 -10.74
CA SER A 618 32.26 -12.26 -11.07
C SER A 618 33.00 -13.12 -10.03
N GLY A 619 33.99 -13.91 -10.47
CA GLY A 619 34.85 -14.68 -9.59
C GLY A 619 35.70 -13.83 -8.64
N THR A 620 35.79 -12.52 -8.87
CA THR A 620 36.41 -11.59 -7.91
C THR A 620 35.44 -11.11 -6.83
N GLN A 621 34.13 -11.24 -7.03
CA GLN A 621 33.10 -10.85 -6.06
C GLN A 621 32.81 -11.95 -5.04
N ILE A 622 33.11 -13.21 -5.36
CA ILE A 622 32.77 -14.36 -4.52
C ILE A 622 33.98 -15.20 -4.16
N GLN A 623 34.12 -15.53 -2.87
CA GLN A 623 35.16 -16.41 -2.33
C GLN A 623 34.54 -17.50 -1.46
N PRO A 624 35.17 -18.69 -1.38
CA PRO A 624 34.66 -19.74 -0.51
C PRO A 624 34.89 -19.40 0.97
N LYS A 625 33.82 -19.48 1.77
CA LYS A 625 33.79 -19.41 3.23
C LYS A 625 33.82 -20.84 3.79
N ASP A 626 34.88 -21.19 4.50
CA ASP A 626 35.07 -22.54 5.07
C ASP A 626 34.91 -23.69 4.05
N GLY A 627 35.36 -23.45 2.81
CA GLY A 627 35.31 -24.43 1.72
C GLY A 627 33.98 -24.48 0.96
N ARG A 628 33.04 -23.57 1.23
CA ARG A 628 31.76 -23.45 0.52
C ARG A 628 31.58 -22.07 -0.08
N TYR A 629 30.91 -21.98 -1.22
CA TYR A 629 30.38 -20.72 -1.71
C TYR A 629 29.06 -20.44 -1.01
N SER A 630 28.99 -19.31 -0.31
CA SER A 630 27.85 -18.89 0.51
C SER A 630 27.16 -17.71 -0.15
N ILE A 631 25.85 -17.86 -0.39
CA ILE A 631 25.00 -16.88 -1.04
C ILE A 631 23.80 -16.59 -0.15
N GLN A 632 23.38 -15.33 -0.07
CA GLN A 632 22.18 -14.89 0.63
C GLN A 632 21.17 -14.37 -0.37
N ILE A 633 19.94 -14.84 -0.25
CA ILE A 633 18.78 -14.32 -1.00
C ILE A 633 17.83 -13.74 0.05
N THR A 634 17.58 -12.44 0.00
CA THR A 634 16.71 -11.76 0.97
C THR A 634 15.48 -11.20 0.27
N GLU A 635 14.31 -11.34 0.88
CA GLU A 635 13.15 -10.52 0.56
C GLU A 635 13.09 -9.37 1.57
N GLU A 636 13.11 -8.13 1.10
CA GLU A 636 13.16 -6.95 1.97
C GLU A 636 12.11 -5.89 1.58
N LEU A 637 11.50 -6.00 0.41
CA LEU A 637 10.49 -5.06 -0.06
C LEU A 637 9.09 -5.56 0.32
N TRP A 638 8.05 -4.80 -0.01
CA TRP A 638 6.67 -5.20 0.22
C TRP A 638 6.26 -6.25 -0.82
N GLU A 639 6.87 -7.43 -0.78
CA GLU A 639 6.77 -8.46 -1.81
C GLU A 639 6.78 -9.86 -1.18
N THR A 640 6.42 -10.85 -1.98
CA THR A 640 6.50 -12.27 -1.63
C THR A 640 7.11 -13.03 -2.80
N ALA A 641 8.25 -13.64 -2.54
CA ALA A 641 8.99 -14.42 -3.53
C ALA A 641 8.78 -15.93 -3.35
N TYR A 642 8.73 -16.64 -4.48
CA TYR A 642 8.52 -18.08 -4.58
C TYR A 642 9.71 -18.68 -5.31
N PHE A 643 10.60 -19.39 -4.62
CA PHE A 643 11.75 -20.07 -5.24
C PHE A 643 11.52 -21.58 -5.31
N ASP A 644 11.70 -22.17 -6.49
CA ASP A 644 11.55 -23.61 -6.75
C ASP A 644 12.91 -24.29 -6.99
N GLU A 645 13.85 -23.58 -7.61
CA GLU A 645 15.19 -24.13 -7.88
C GLU A 645 16.26 -23.05 -7.80
N VAL A 646 17.41 -23.35 -7.19
CA VAL A 646 18.59 -22.48 -7.20
C VAL A 646 19.82 -23.29 -7.54
N LYS A 647 20.67 -22.81 -8.46
CA LYS A 647 21.93 -23.47 -8.86
C LYS A 647 23.05 -22.45 -9.03
N LEU A 648 24.27 -22.87 -8.69
CA LEU A 648 25.48 -22.09 -8.98
C LEU A 648 26.24 -22.73 -10.15
N ILE A 649 26.33 -22.02 -11.27
CA ILE A 649 27.04 -22.48 -12.47
C ILE A 649 28.42 -21.84 -12.50
N ALA A 650 29.46 -22.62 -12.25
CA ALA A 650 30.84 -22.20 -12.44
C ALA A 650 31.20 -22.19 -13.92
N VAL A 651 31.70 -21.07 -14.41
CA VAL A 651 32.08 -20.84 -15.82
C VAL A 651 33.58 -20.62 -15.90
N ASP A 652 34.30 -21.66 -16.29
CA ASP A 652 35.75 -21.63 -16.47
C ASP A 652 36.10 -21.13 -17.88
N HIS A 653 36.97 -20.13 -17.97
CA HIS A 653 37.43 -19.60 -19.25
C HIS A 653 38.89 -19.10 -19.17
N PRO A 654 39.60 -18.94 -20.31
CA PRO A 654 40.96 -18.40 -20.31
C PRO A 654 41.07 -17.03 -19.64
N ALA A 655 42.19 -16.80 -18.94
CA ALA A 655 42.53 -15.50 -18.42
C ALA A 655 42.69 -14.49 -19.58
N GLY A 656 42.13 -13.30 -19.42
CA GLY A 656 42.10 -12.25 -20.46
C GLY A 656 40.92 -12.34 -21.42
N THR A 657 39.95 -13.21 -21.17
CA THR A 657 38.60 -13.15 -21.73
C THR A 657 37.59 -12.88 -20.62
N ASP A 658 36.38 -12.47 -20.98
CA ASP A 658 35.24 -12.27 -20.07
C ASP A 658 34.05 -13.12 -20.51
N ILE A 659 33.08 -13.32 -19.62
CA ILE A 659 31.78 -13.91 -19.95
C ILE A 659 30.64 -12.96 -19.61
N PHE A 660 29.52 -13.08 -20.32
CA PHE A 660 28.29 -12.33 -20.06
C PHE A 660 27.08 -13.23 -20.28
N VAL A 661 25.99 -12.93 -19.60
CA VAL A 661 24.65 -13.46 -19.88
C VAL A 661 23.74 -12.29 -20.22
N ASN A 662 22.62 -12.57 -20.86
CA ASN A 662 21.64 -11.53 -21.18
C ASN A 662 20.70 -11.35 -19.98
N GLU A 663 20.85 -10.26 -19.24
CA GLU A 663 20.12 -9.97 -18.01
C GLU A 663 18.99 -8.95 -18.28
N GLN A 664 18.31 -9.11 -19.41
CA GLN A 664 17.27 -8.19 -19.85
C GLN A 664 15.88 -8.74 -19.52
N TYR A 665 14.94 -7.84 -19.26
CA TYR A 665 13.52 -8.15 -19.40
C TYR A 665 13.04 -7.80 -20.79
N VAL A 666 12.34 -8.76 -21.42
CA VAL A 666 11.70 -8.58 -22.71
C VAL A 666 10.41 -9.41 -22.74
N PRO A 667 9.31 -8.87 -23.27
CA PRO A 667 8.11 -9.65 -23.53
C PRO A 667 8.37 -10.88 -24.41
N PRO A 668 7.53 -11.93 -24.34
CA PRO A 668 7.65 -13.15 -25.14
C PRO A 668 7.77 -12.88 -26.65
N PRO A 669 8.52 -13.71 -27.40
CA PRO A 669 9.18 -14.92 -26.95
C PRO A 669 10.46 -14.65 -26.15
N PHE A 670 10.60 -15.36 -25.03
CA PHE A 670 11.75 -15.23 -24.15
C PHE A 670 13.04 -15.76 -24.79
N ALA A 671 14.16 -15.12 -24.45
CA ALA A 671 15.46 -15.49 -25.00
C ALA A 671 15.96 -16.82 -24.40
N GLU A 672 16.54 -17.69 -25.24
CA GLU A 672 17.23 -18.88 -24.71
C GLU A 672 18.48 -18.48 -23.91
N PHE A 673 18.72 -19.19 -22.81
CA PHE A 673 19.93 -19.02 -22.01
C PHE A 673 21.18 -19.19 -22.87
N LYS A 674 22.06 -18.18 -22.84
CA LYS A 674 23.30 -18.16 -23.60
C LYS A 674 24.39 -17.43 -22.83
N VAL A 675 25.55 -18.06 -22.76
CA VAL A 675 26.79 -17.45 -22.24
C VAL A 675 27.59 -16.88 -23.40
N TYR A 676 27.86 -15.58 -23.36
CA TYR A 676 28.67 -14.85 -24.32
C TYR A 676 30.12 -14.77 -23.84
N GLY A 677 31.00 -15.59 -24.42
CA GLY A 677 32.44 -15.42 -24.23
C GLY A 677 32.98 -14.26 -25.05
N VAL A 678 33.65 -13.31 -24.41
CA VAL A 678 34.17 -12.09 -25.03
C VAL A 678 35.70 -12.07 -24.91
N LYS A 679 36.39 -12.08 -26.06
CA LYS A 679 37.85 -12.03 -26.12
C LYS A 679 38.38 -10.60 -26.29
N LYS A 680 37.66 -9.78 -27.04
CA LYS A 680 38.07 -8.40 -27.33
C LYS A 680 36.86 -7.47 -27.26
N LYS A 681 36.81 -6.65 -26.21
CA LYS A 681 35.86 -5.55 -26.07
C LYS A 681 36.34 -4.38 -26.93
N LEU A 682 35.49 -3.90 -27.84
CA LEU A 682 35.70 -2.67 -28.59
C LEU A 682 34.81 -1.58 -27.99
N GLN A 683 35.42 -0.44 -27.70
CA GLN A 683 34.70 0.75 -27.24
C GLN A 683 34.17 1.52 -28.46
N PRO A 684 32.96 2.10 -28.39
CA PRO A 684 32.53 3.09 -29.36
C PRO A 684 33.62 4.17 -29.53
N LYS A 685 33.83 4.62 -30.77
CA LYS A 685 34.79 5.68 -31.08
C LYS A 685 34.37 7.01 -30.46
N SER A 686 33.07 7.26 -30.40
CA SER A 686 32.45 8.36 -29.67
C SER A 686 30.99 8.00 -29.36
N ALA A 687 30.41 8.66 -28.36
CA ALA A 687 29.00 8.59 -28.02
C ALA A 687 28.44 10.00 -27.78
N MET A 688 27.19 10.23 -28.21
CA MET A 688 26.46 11.48 -27.95
C MET A 688 25.09 11.18 -27.35
N ASP A 689 24.60 12.04 -26.47
CA ASP A 689 23.20 12.01 -26.07
C ASP A 689 22.28 12.68 -27.13
N HIS A 690 20.97 12.55 -26.92
CA HIS A 690 19.94 13.19 -27.74
C HIS A 690 20.02 14.73 -27.79
N ARG A 691 20.74 15.37 -26.86
CA ARG A 691 20.95 16.83 -26.79
C ARG A 691 22.27 17.25 -27.46
N GLY A 692 23.05 16.30 -28.00
CA GLY A 692 24.32 16.54 -28.67
C GLY A 692 25.52 16.71 -27.74
N LYS A 693 25.39 16.36 -26.46
CA LYS A 693 26.51 16.31 -25.50
C LYS A 693 27.34 15.06 -25.75
N ASP A 694 28.67 15.18 -25.68
CA ASP A 694 29.57 14.02 -25.71
C ASP A 694 29.48 13.27 -24.39
N VAL A 695 29.16 11.98 -24.48
CA VAL A 695 28.96 11.06 -23.33
C VAL A 695 29.91 9.86 -23.42
N SER A 696 30.95 9.96 -24.25
CA SER A 696 31.91 8.88 -24.49
C SER A 696 32.67 8.47 -23.22
N ASP A 697 32.94 9.42 -22.32
CA ASP A 697 33.65 9.14 -21.07
C ASP A 697 32.75 8.45 -20.04
N ALA A 698 31.47 8.81 -19.98
CA ALA A 698 30.48 8.21 -19.09
C ALA A 698 30.29 6.71 -19.37
N LEU A 699 30.31 6.30 -20.65
CA LEU A 699 30.06 4.90 -21.04
C LEU A 699 31.26 3.94 -20.92
N LYS A 700 32.38 4.35 -20.30
CA LYS A 700 33.63 3.56 -20.31
C LYS A 700 33.76 2.58 -19.15
N ALA A 701 33.19 2.92 -18.00
CA ALA A 701 33.44 2.21 -16.75
C ALA A 701 32.19 2.23 -15.90
N TYR A 702 32.05 1.21 -15.07
CA TYR A 702 30.98 1.14 -14.10
C TYR A 702 31.37 1.99 -12.88
N ASP A 703 30.89 3.23 -12.81
CA ASP A 703 31.27 4.21 -11.78
C ASP A 703 30.13 5.15 -11.36
N TYR A 704 28.88 4.82 -11.74
CA TYR A 704 27.68 5.62 -11.47
C TYR A 704 27.65 6.99 -12.15
N HIS A 705 28.44 7.19 -13.21
CA HIS A 705 28.34 8.35 -14.10
C HIS A 705 27.63 7.96 -15.40
N TYR A 706 26.36 8.28 -15.48
CA TYR A 706 25.51 7.83 -16.57
C TYR A 706 25.63 8.68 -17.84
N ALA A 707 25.35 8.05 -18.98
CA ALA A 707 25.33 8.74 -20.28
C ALA A 707 24.28 9.85 -20.31
N VAL A 708 23.10 9.60 -19.73
CA VAL A 708 22.01 10.58 -19.62
C VAL A 708 21.54 10.62 -18.18
N GLU A 709 21.61 11.81 -17.58
CA GLU A 709 20.96 12.09 -16.29
C GLU A 709 19.58 12.69 -16.59
N HIS A 710 18.55 12.04 -16.07
CA HIS A 710 17.18 12.42 -16.34
C HIS A 710 16.67 13.47 -15.34
N ALA A 711 15.96 14.47 -15.87
CA ALA A 711 15.09 15.26 -15.02
C ALA A 711 13.86 14.40 -14.65
N PRO A 712 13.31 14.55 -13.43
CA PRO A 712 12.04 13.93 -13.07
C PRO A 712 10.94 14.25 -14.09
N GLY A 713 10.25 13.22 -14.58
CA GLY A 713 9.05 13.38 -15.39
C GLY A 713 7.77 13.46 -14.55
N PRO A 714 6.59 13.28 -15.16
CA PRO A 714 5.32 13.30 -14.43
C PRO A 714 5.17 12.11 -13.47
N TYR A 715 5.74 10.95 -13.80
CA TYR A 715 5.66 9.74 -12.98
C TYR A 715 7.05 9.20 -12.65
N GLN A 716 7.17 8.40 -11.58
CA GLN A 716 8.35 7.58 -11.38
C GLN A 716 8.58 6.69 -12.60
N GLY A 717 9.82 6.61 -13.09
CA GLY A 717 10.17 5.70 -14.19
C GLY A 717 9.84 6.20 -15.59
N VAL A 718 9.21 7.37 -15.72
CA VAL A 718 8.89 8.01 -17.00
C VAL A 718 9.57 9.36 -17.09
N VAL A 719 10.28 9.60 -18.19
CA VAL A 719 11.07 10.82 -18.43
C VAL A 719 10.85 11.32 -19.85
N GLU A 720 11.49 12.44 -20.22
CA GLU A 720 11.42 12.89 -21.60
C GLU A 720 12.06 11.86 -22.57
N PRO A 721 11.60 11.80 -23.83
CA PRO A 721 12.24 10.98 -24.84
C PRO A 721 13.72 11.33 -24.99
N HIS A 722 14.57 10.33 -24.77
CA HIS A 722 16.02 10.47 -24.81
C HIS A 722 16.65 9.35 -25.63
N ALA A 723 17.91 9.56 -25.98
CA ALA A 723 18.68 8.61 -26.75
C ALA A 723 20.17 8.72 -26.45
N ILE A 724 20.88 7.61 -26.70
CA ILE A 724 22.34 7.60 -26.87
C ILE A 724 22.66 7.18 -28.32
N VAL A 725 23.61 7.87 -28.93
CA VAL A 725 24.09 7.63 -30.30
C VAL A 725 25.56 7.19 -30.23
N LEU A 726 25.82 5.93 -30.55
CA LEU A 726 27.15 5.32 -30.50
C LEU A 726 27.76 5.28 -31.92
N ASP A 727 28.93 5.87 -32.12
CA ASP A 727 29.77 5.66 -33.32
C ASP A 727 30.62 4.40 -33.11
N LEU A 728 30.27 3.29 -33.75
CA LEU A 728 31.06 2.06 -33.63
C LEU A 728 32.37 2.10 -34.45
N GLY A 729 32.59 3.15 -35.25
CA GLY A 729 33.78 3.30 -36.08
C GLY A 729 33.85 2.31 -37.25
N ASP A 730 35.05 1.83 -37.55
CA ASP A 730 35.31 1.00 -38.74
C ASP A 730 34.89 -0.47 -38.50
N VAL A 731 33.59 -0.75 -38.62
CA VAL A 731 33.02 -2.10 -38.53
C VAL A 731 32.70 -2.66 -39.92
N PRO A 732 33.18 -3.86 -40.30
CA PRO A 732 32.85 -4.47 -41.60
C PRO A 732 31.35 -4.78 -41.75
N ASN A 733 30.78 -4.58 -42.95
CA ASN A 733 29.35 -4.80 -43.24
C ASN A 733 28.87 -6.24 -42.91
N ASP A 734 29.68 -7.25 -43.24
CA ASP A 734 29.30 -8.66 -43.13
C ASP A 734 29.79 -9.34 -41.84
N ALA A 735 30.40 -8.58 -40.93
CA ALA A 735 30.88 -9.14 -39.67
C ALA A 735 29.72 -9.30 -38.67
N PRO A 736 29.67 -10.41 -37.91
CA PRO A 736 28.83 -10.48 -36.72
C PRO A 736 29.16 -9.34 -35.75
N VAL A 737 28.15 -8.65 -35.24
CA VAL A 737 28.30 -7.55 -34.28
C VAL A 737 27.33 -7.75 -33.14
N THR A 738 27.85 -7.79 -31.92
CA THR A 738 27.03 -7.81 -30.70
C THR A 738 27.40 -6.62 -29.84
N LEU A 739 26.40 -5.81 -29.51
CA LEU A 739 26.49 -4.67 -28.60
C LEU A 739 26.09 -5.12 -27.18
N PHE A 740 26.83 -4.65 -26.19
CA PHE A 740 26.60 -4.89 -24.77
C PHE A 740 26.38 -3.55 -24.10
N LEU A 741 25.27 -3.42 -23.38
CA LEU A 741 24.93 -2.24 -22.61
C LEU A 741 24.71 -2.66 -21.16
N THR A 742 25.38 -1.98 -20.24
CA THR A 742 25.18 -2.19 -18.79
C THR A 742 24.54 -0.94 -18.21
N GLY A 743 23.51 -1.13 -17.41
CA GLY A 743 22.78 -0.03 -16.79
C GLY A 743 21.75 -0.53 -15.79
N TRP A 744 20.87 0.37 -15.37
CA TRP A 744 19.73 0.05 -14.52
C TRP A 744 18.51 0.86 -14.95
N ILE A 745 17.32 0.37 -14.62
CA ILE A 745 16.06 1.07 -14.82
C ILE A 745 15.49 1.51 -13.48
N PHE A 746 15.00 2.75 -13.39
CA PHE A 746 14.11 3.14 -12.29
C PHE A 746 12.68 2.79 -12.71
N PRO A 747 12.04 1.76 -12.15
CA PRO A 747 10.80 1.24 -12.71
C PRO A 747 9.57 2.06 -12.29
N THR A 748 8.52 2.00 -13.10
CA THR A 748 7.15 2.29 -12.66
C THR A 748 6.69 1.19 -11.69
N ASP A 749 5.77 1.49 -10.77
CA ASP A 749 5.05 0.46 -10.01
C ASP A 749 3.67 0.18 -10.64
N THR A 750 2.93 -0.77 -10.08
CA THR A 750 1.67 -1.25 -10.66
C THR A 750 0.59 -0.17 -10.63
N SER A 751 0.42 0.59 -9.55
CA SER A 751 -0.46 1.77 -9.52
C SER A 751 -0.10 2.81 -10.59
N ILE A 752 1.18 3.16 -10.77
CA ILE A 752 1.59 4.07 -11.86
C ILE A 752 1.27 3.46 -13.23
N ASN A 753 1.46 2.15 -13.41
CA ASN A 753 1.12 1.49 -14.66
C ASN A 753 -0.39 1.58 -14.94
N VAL A 754 -1.24 1.49 -13.92
CA VAL A 754 -2.67 1.74 -14.05
C VAL A 754 -2.91 3.18 -14.49
N ALA A 755 -2.37 4.19 -13.80
CA ALA A 755 -2.51 5.60 -14.20
C ALA A 755 -2.04 5.86 -15.66
N LEU A 756 -0.91 5.28 -16.06
CA LEU A 756 -0.39 5.39 -17.44
C LEU A 756 -1.29 4.69 -18.47
N PHE A 757 -1.90 3.56 -18.12
CA PHE A 757 -2.85 2.89 -19.00
C PHE A 757 -4.13 3.73 -19.21
N GLN A 758 -4.53 4.46 -18.17
CA GLN A 758 -5.67 5.36 -18.22
C GLN A 758 -5.38 6.65 -19.01
N ASN A 759 -4.11 7.09 -19.03
CA ASN A 759 -3.66 8.30 -19.73
C ASN A 759 -3.05 8.00 -21.12
N PRO A 760 -3.79 8.18 -22.23
CA PRO A 760 -3.28 7.88 -23.56
C PRO A 760 -2.17 8.82 -24.06
N GLU A 761 -1.97 9.99 -23.44
CA GLU A 761 -0.95 10.96 -23.84
C GLU A 761 0.46 10.57 -23.37
N ILE A 762 0.57 9.70 -22.35
CA ILE A 762 1.84 9.24 -21.80
C ILE A 762 1.95 7.72 -21.99
N SER A 763 2.65 7.29 -23.03
CA SER A 763 2.86 5.87 -23.33
C SER A 763 4.36 5.55 -23.41
N PRO A 764 4.98 5.13 -22.29
CA PRO A 764 6.39 4.82 -22.27
C PRO A 764 6.73 3.67 -23.23
N SER A 765 7.81 3.86 -23.98
CA SER A 765 8.29 2.99 -25.04
C SER A 765 9.55 2.24 -24.61
N PHE A 766 9.53 0.91 -24.79
CA PHE A 766 10.74 0.10 -24.62
C PHE A 766 11.88 0.63 -25.50
N PRO A 767 13.14 0.47 -25.07
CA PRO A 767 14.27 0.88 -25.89
C PRO A 767 14.26 0.22 -27.26
N SER A 768 14.43 1.04 -28.30
CA SER A 768 14.54 0.61 -29.69
C SER A 768 15.91 0.95 -30.27
N VAL A 769 16.28 0.30 -31.37
CA VAL A 769 17.55 0.56 -32.07
C VAL A 769 17.29 1.07 -33.48
N ALA A 770 17.83 2.24 -33.77
CA ALA A 770 17.84 2.87 -35.09
C ALA A 770 19.25 3.01 -35.66
N VAL A 771 19.37 2.89 -36.99
CA VAL A 771 20.59 3.13 -37.76
C VAL A 771 20.29 4.06 -38.93
N LYS A 772 21.33 4.57 -39.60
CA LYS A 772 21.14 5.43 -40.78
C LYS A 772 21.01 4.64 -42.07
N ASP A 773 20.01 4.99 -42.87
CA ASP A 773 19.88 4.51 -44.24
C ASP A 773 20.84 5.22 -45.21
N THR A 774 20.80 4.83 -46.49
CA THR A 774 21.67 5.41 -47.53
C THR A 774 21.44 6.90 -47.80
N THR A 775 20.35 7.48 -47.29
CA THR A 775 20.06 8.92 -47.37
C THR A 775 20.55 9.69 -46.13
N GLY A 776 21.00 8.98 -45.10
CA GLY A 776 21.41 9.54 -43.82
C GLY A 776 20.27 9.72 -42.82
N ALA A 777 19.06 9.23 -43.14
CA ALA A 777 17.92 9.28 -42.23
C ALA A 777 17.95 8.11 -41.24
N TRP A 778 17.54 8.37 -39.99
CA TRP A 778 17.40 7.32 -38.97
C TRP A 778 16.22 6.40 -39.31
N LYS A 779 16.45 5.10 -39.15
CA LYS A 779 15.46 4.02 -39.34
C LYS A 779 15.60 3.01 -38.21
N THR A 780 14.52 2.76 -37.50
CA THR A 780 14.41 1.67 -36.51
C THR A 780 14.59 0.33 -37.23
N VAL A 781 15.51 -0.49 -36.71
CA VAL A 781 15.86 -1.83 -37.24
C VAL A 781 15.67 -2.95 -36.21
N ILE A 782 15.46 -2.57 -34.95
CA ILE A 782 15.00 -3.42 -33.86
C ILE A 782 14.02 -2.58 -33.05
N ASP A 783 12.74 -2.98 -33.00
CA ASP A 783 11.69 -2.18 -32.35
C ASP A 783 11.76 -2.22 -30.82
N MET A 784 12.29 -3.31 -30.25
CA MET A 784 12.41 -3.52 -28.82
C MET A 784 13.65 -4.36 -28.50
N ILE A 785 14.58 -3.83 -27.72
CA ILE A 785 15.75 -4.56 -27.21
C ILE A 785 15.59 -5.02 -25.75
N GLY A 786 14.46 -4.71 -25.12
CA GLY A 786 14.22 -4.95 -23.70
C GLY A 786 14.88 -3.89 -22.80
N VAL A 787 14.79 -4.11 -21.49
CA VAL A 787 15.38 -3.23 -20.46
C VAL A 787 16.31 -4.03 -19.55
N PRO A 788 17.31 -3.40 -18.90
CA PRO A 788 18.02 -4.03 -17.80
C PRO A 788 17.01 -4.51 -16.74
N ALA A 789 17.02 -5.80 -16.40
CA ALA A 789 16.09 -6.37 -15.43
C ALA A 789 16.50 -5.98 -14.00
N GLY A 790 16.15 -4.75 -13.60
CA GLY A 790 16.51 -4.16 -12.31
C GLY A 790 17.90 -3.51 -12.28
N LYS A 791 18.71 -3.84 -11.28
CA LYS A 791 19.93 -3.07 -10.93
C LYS A 791 21.19 -3.62 -11.57
N ASN A 792 21.89 -2.77 -12.34
CA ASN A 792 23.26 -2.98 -12.83
C ASN A 792 23.42 -4.21 -13.74
N LYS A 793 22.42 -4.45 -14.60
CA LYS A 793 22.37 -5.61 -15.49
C LYS A 793 23.00 -5.30 -16.84
N THR A 794 23.55 -6.35 -17.49
CA THR A 794 24.05 -6.24 -18.87
C THR A 794 23.06 -6.87 -19.86
N ILE A 795 22.65 -6.09 -20.86
CA ILE A 795 21.83 -6.57 -21.97
C ILE A 795 22.68 -6.76 -23.24
N THR A 796 22.28 -7.71 -24.09
CA THR A 796 23.00 -8.05 -25.33
C THR A 796 22.14 -7.85 -26.56
N ILE A 797 22.66 -7.13 -27.56
CA ILE A 797 21.92 -6.75 -28.77
C ILE A 797 22.67 -7.25 -30.00
N ASP A 798 22.03 -8.10 -30.81
CA ASP A 798 22.58 -8.57 -32.07
C ASP A 798 22.34 -7.55 -33.20
N LEU A 799 23.41 -6.89 -33.63
CA LEU A 799 23.41 -5.91 -34.72
C LEU A 799 23.82 -6.53 -36.07
N THR A 800 24.01 -7.85 -36.12
CA THR A 800 24.44 -8.55 -37.33
C THR A 800 23.44 -8.36 -38.47
N GLY A 801 23.90 -7.79 -39.58
CA GLY A 801 23.06 -7.52 -40.76
C GLY A 801 22.01 -6.42 -40.56
N LYS A 802 22.10 -5.63 -39.49
CA LYS A 802 21.13 -4.55 -39.19
C LYS A 802 21.49 -3.19 -39.79
N PHE A 803 22.74 -2.98 -40.21
CA PHE A 803 23.17 -1.72 -40.82
C PHE A 803 22.61 -1.56 -42.24
N LEU A 804 22.00 -0.40 -42.51
CA LEU A 804 21.35 -0.09 -43.80
C LEU A 804 22.25 0.70 -44.77
N SER A 805 23.45 1.09 -44.33
CA SER A 805 24.43 1.84 -45.11
C SER A 805 25.84 1.58 -44.56
N GLU A 806 26.86 2.27 -45.08
CA GLU A 806 28.23 2.26 -44.52
C GLU A 806 28.36 3.04 -43.20
N ASP A 807 27.32 3.76 -42.78
CA ASP A 807 27.30 4.47 -41.50
C ASP A 807 27.12 3.46 -40.34
N ARG A 808 27.98 3.58 -39.33
CA ARG A 808 28.05 2.70 -38.15
C ARG A 808 27.59 3.37 -36.87
N HIS A 809 26.78 4.42 -36.99
CA HIS A 809 26.09 4.97 -35.84
C HIS A 809 24.88 4.13 -35.48
N VAL A 810 24.75 3.87 -34.19
CA VAL A 810 23.61 3.17 -33.59
C VAL A 810 22.96 4.13 -32.61
N ARG A 811 21.66 4.39 -32.79
CA ARG A 811 20.86 5.20 -31.88
C ARG A 811 19.97 4.28 -31.06
N ILE A 812 20.06 4.37 -29.74
CA ILE A 812 19.17 3.69 -28.79
C ILE A 812 18.27 4.74 -28.19
N GLU A 813 16.95 4.60 -28.32
CA GLU A 813 15.97 5.60 -27.89
C GLU A 813 14.82 5.00 -27.09
N THR A 814 14.36 5.76 -26.10
CA THR A 814 13.28 5.42 -25.15
C THR A 814 12.87 6.70 -24.39
N ASP A 815 11.80 6.61 -23.63
CA ASP A 815 11.33 7.60 -22.63
C ASP A 815 11.17 6.95 -21.24
N MET A 816 11.55 5.67 -21.09
CA MET A 816 11.66 4.99 -19.80
C MET A 816 12.92 5.44 -19.06
N GLN A 817 12.86 5.61 -17.75
CA GLN A 817 13.98 6.14 -16.95
C GLN A 817 15.14 5.13 -16.78
N ILE A 818 15.95 4.99 -17.84
CA ILE A 818 17.07 4.07 -17.90
C ILE A 818 18.40 4.82 -17.84
N TYR A 819 19.28 4.34 -16.99
CA TYR A 819 20.61 4.91 -16.78
C TYR A 819 21.66 3.94 -17.34
N TRP A 820 22.25 4.30 -18.49
CA TRP A 820 23.33 3.56 -19.12
C TRP A 820 24.69 3.98 -18.57
N ASP A 821 25.44 3.02 -18.06
CA ASP A 821 26.74 3.24 -17.40
C ASP A 821 27.90 2.72 -18.25
N THR A 822 27.72 1.61 -18.99
CA THR A 822 28.74 1.15 -19.94
C THR A 822 28.18 0.69 -21.27
N ALA A 823 28.96 0.91 -22.34
CA ALA A 823 28.67 0.40 -23.67
C ALA A 823 29.94 -0.11 -24.36
N PHE A 824 29.93 -1.36 -24.80
CA PHE A 824 30.99 -1.90 -25.65
C PHE A 824 30.41 -2.89 -26.66
N PHE A 825 31.16 -3.19 -27.72
CA PHE A 825 30.72 -4.14 -28.72
C PHE A 825 31.83 -5.12 -29.10
N THR A 826 31.42 -6.18 -29.78
CA THR A 826 32.32 -7.20 -30.34
C THR A 826 32.11 -7.29 -31.85
N VAL A 827 33.16 -7.69 -32.57
CA VAL A 827 33.12 -7.89 -34.02
C VAL A 827 33.71 -9.25 -34.35
N GLY A 828 33.01 -10.02 -35.18
CA GLY A 828 33.39 -11.38 -35.56
C GLY A 828 33.09 -12.40 -34.47
N THR A 829 33.36 -13.67 -34.77
CA THR A 829 33.26 -14.75 -33.78
C THR A 829 34.30 -14.56 -32.68
N GLN A 830 33.87 -14.69 -31.42
CA GLN A 830 34.78 -14.52 -30.28
C GLN A 830 35.52 -15.82 -29.92
N ASP A 831 34.95 -16.98 -30.25
CA ASP A 831 35.54 -18.33 -30.09
C ASP A 831 36.30 -18.52 -28.76
N VAL A 832 35.67 -18.17 -27.64
CA VAL A 832 36.21 -18.37 -26.29
C VAL A 832 35.86 -19.79 -25.84
N PRO A 833 36.86 -20.64 -25.51
CA PRO A 833 36.57 -21.95 -24.93
C PRO A 833 36.04 -21.75 -23.50
N ILE A 834 34.88 -22.34 -23.22
CA ILE A 834 34.19 -22.25 -21.92
C ILE A 834 33.92 -23.67 -21.43
N GLU A 835 34.13 -23.91 -20.13
CA GLU A 835 33.70 -25.12 -19.44
C GLU A 835 32.76 -24.74 -18.29
N MET A 836 31.54 -25.28 -18.32
CA MET A 836 30.54 -25.02 -17.29
C MET A 836 30.38 -26.23 -16.37
N THR A 837 30.38 -25.99 -15.07
CA THR A 837 30.08 -27.00 -14.04
C THR A 837 28.96 -26.47 -13.15
N THR A 838 27.85 -27.18 -13.09
CA THR A 838 26.70 -26.82 -12.24
C THR A 838 26.85 -27.45 -10.86
N LEU A 839 26.66 -26.64 -9.83
CA LEU A 839 26.53 -27.07 -8.44
C LEU A 839 25.07 -26.92 -8.01
N ASN A 840 24.51 -27.99 -7.47
CA ASN A 840 23.26 -27.92 -6.71
C ASN A 840 23.58 -27.52 -5.26
N PRO A 841 22.62 -26.88 -4.56
CA PRO A 841 22.78 -26.52 -3.16
C PRO A 841 23.09 -27.75 -2.29
N ASP A 842 24.08 -27.61 -1.41
CA ASP A 842 24.42 -28.60 -0.40
C ASP A 842 23.59 -28.42 0.88
N SER A 843 23.21 -27.17 1.16
CA SER A 843 22.27 -26.81 2.22
C SER A 843 21.60 -25.47 1.89
N ALA A 844 20.37 -25.30 2.36
CA ALA A 844 19.67 -24.04 2.34
C ALA A 844 18.86 -23.87 3.64
N ASP A 845 18.97 -22.71 4.28
CA ASP A 845 18.32 -22.42 5.57
C ASP A 845 17.53 -21.10 5.46
N LEU A 846 16.21 -21.18 5.62
CA LEU A 846 15.31 -20.02 5.63
C LEU A 846 15.19 -19.51 7.07
N HIS A 847 15.37 -18.21 7.29
CA HIS A 847 15.22 -17.58 8.59
C HIS A 847 14.84 -16.11 8.48
N TYR A 848 14.26 -15.55 9.55
CA TYR A 848 14.04 -14.10 9.62
C TYR A 848 15.37 -13.39 9.83
N ARG A 849 15.63 -12.37 9.03
CA ARG A 849 16.81 -11.51 9.15
C ARG A 849 16.43 -10.08 9.52
N GLY A 850 15.48 -9.51 8.79
CA GLY A 850 15.17 -8.08 8.77
C GLY A 850 15.66 -7.39 7.49
N PHE A 851 15.75 -6.07 7.54
CA PHE A 851 15.89 -5.16 6.40
C PHE A 851 17.26 -4.48 6.41
N SER A 852 17.96 -4.51 5.29
CA SER A 852 19.27 -3.88 5.13
C SER A 852 19.15 -2.35 5.09
N GLU A 853 20.15 -1.64 5.63
CA GLU A 853 20.21 -0.18 5.49
C GLU A 853 20.39 0.19 4.00
N MET A 854 19.40 0.90 3.45
CA MET A 854 19.42 1.40 2.08
C MET A 854 20.31 2.66 1.97
N TYR A 855 21.12 2.74 0.93
CA TYR A 855 21.90 3.94 0.58
C TYR A 855 22.02 4.14 -0.93
N ARG A 856 22.42 5.35 -1.35
CA ARG A 856 22.70 5.66 -2.76
C ARG A 856 24.05 6.38 -2.89
N PRO A 857 24.93 5.94 -3.81
CA PRO A 857 26.17 6.66 -4.11
C PRO A 857 25.95 8.10 -4.61
N ASN A 858 24.89 8.32 -5.37
CA ASN A 858 24.42 9.62 -5.83
C ASN A 858 22.90 9.57 -6.12
N VAL A 859 22.28 10.71 -6.42
CA VAL A 859 20.81 10.81 -6.62
C VAL A 859 20.27 10.04 -7.83
N HIS A 860 21.12 9.65 -8.77
CA HIS A 860 20.78 8.91 -9.98
C HIS A 860 21.23 7.44 -9.92
N ALA A 861 21.94 7.03 -8.87
CA ALA A 861 22.35 5.64 -8.68
C ALA A 861 21.18 4.78 -8.20
N PRO A 862 21.13 3.47 -8.47
CA PRO A 862 20.11 2.62 -7.86
C PRO A 862 20.22 2.65 -6.33
N HIS A 863 19.12 2.31 -5.65
CA HIS A 863 19.17 1.98 -4.22
C HIS A 863 20.05 0.74 -4.02
N LEU A 864 21.07 0.86 -3.15
CA LEU A 864 21.98 -0.20 -2.74
C LEU A 864 21.74 -0.51 -1.26
N PHE A 865 22.20 -1.68 -0.81
CA PHE A 865 21.84 -2.23 0.50
C PHE A 865 23.07 -2.72 1.25
N ASP A 866 23.26 -2.20 2.46
CA ASP A 866 24.35 -2.60 3.36
C ASP A 866 23.93 -3.82 4.18
N TYR A 867 24.34 -5.01 3.72
CA TYR A 867 23.99 -6.27 4.35
C TYR A 867 24.37 -6.34 5.85
N GLN A 868 25.40 -5.59 6.26
CA GLN A 868 25.90 -5.66 7.64
C GLN A 868 25.06 -4.86 8.63
N LYS A 869 24.13 -4.02 8.17
CA LYS A 869 23.29 -3.18 9.02
C LYS A 869 21.84 -3.52 8.80
N VAL A 870 21.24 -4.10 9.83
CA VAL A 870 19.91 -4.70 9.73
C VAL A 870 18.98 -4.07 10.75
N ALA A 871 17.84 -3.60 10.27
CA ALA A 871 16.67 -3.28 11.09
C ALA A 871 15.78 -4.52 11.17
N THR A 872 15.32 -4.89 12.36
CA THR A 872 14.51 -6.11 12.56
C THR A 872 13.03 -5.80 12.77
N GLU A 873 12.67 -4.52 12.74
CA GLU A 873 11.28 -4.08 12.81
C GLU A 873 10.59 -4.35 11.46
N ALA A 874 9.36 -4.87 11.49
CA ALA A 874 8.53 -5.00 10.30
C ALA A 874 8.37 -3.62 9.62
N GLN A 875 8.36 -3.60 8.29
CA GLN A 875 8.28 -2.36 7.51
C GLN A 875 7.01 -2.26 6.65
N TRP A 876 6.37 -3.40 6.38
CA TRP A 876 5.29 -3.49 5.40
C TRP A 876 4.02 -4.11 5.97
N ARG A 877 2.92 -3.93 5.25
CA ARG A 877 1.65 -4.62 5.49
C ARG A 877 1.68 -5.94 4.73
N ASP A 878 2.39 -6.92 5.26
CA ASP A 878 2.70 -8.17 4.57
C ASP A 878 1.46 -8.88 3.99
N LEU A 879 1.67 -9.63 2.91
CA LEU A 879 0.63 -10.44 2.28
C LEU A 879 0.17 -11.53 3.25
N ALA A 880 -1.15 -11.68 3.46
CA ALA A 880 -1.65 -12.73 4.33
C ALA A 880 -1.49 -14.11 3.69
N GLY A 881 -1.16 -15.13 4.49
CA GLY A 881 -1.13 -16.49 3.98
C GLY A 881 -0.21 -17.42 4.76
N TYR A 882 0.04 -18.59 4.16
CA TYR A 882 0.94 -19.59 4.70
C TYR A 882 2.27 -19.57 3.96
N TYR A 883 3.29 -19.09 4.66
CA TYR A 883 4.67 -19.07 4.21
C TYR A 883 5.43 -20.31 4.65
N THR A 884 6.59 -20.53 4.03
CA THR A 884 7.50 -21.60 4.42
C THR A 884 8.01 -21.40 5.84
N ARG A 885 8.09 -22.49 6.60
CA ARG A 885 8.68 -22.53 7.94
C ARG A 885 10.16 -22.22 7.89
N TYR A 886 10.68 -21.64 8.97
CA TYR A 886 12.12 -21.48 9.14
C TYR A 886 12.86 -22.81 9.30
N GLY A 887 14.16 -22.79 9.01
CA GLY A 887 15.08 -23.90 9.05
C GLY A 887 15.39 -24.47 7.67
N ASP A 888 15.73 -25.77 7.64
CA ASP A 888 16.15 -26.46 6.42
C ASP A 888 15.04 -26.48 5.35
N VAL A 889 15.35 -25.86 4.22
CA VAL A 889 14.54 -25.77 2.99
C VAL A 889 15.30 -26.30 1.77
N ASN A 890 16.49 -26.89 1.96
CA ASN A 890 17.30 -27.41 0.87
C ASN A 890 16.56 -28.35 -0.10
N PRO A 891 15.64 -29.24 0.36
CA PRO A 891 14.89 -30.10 -0.54
C PRO A 891 14.02 -29.36 -1.56
N LEU A 892 13.55 -28.15 -1.24
CA LEU A 892 12.66 -27.33 -2.08
C LEU A 892 13.40 -26.48 -3.12
N LEU A 893 14.73 -26.58 -3.20
CA LEU A 893 15.55 -25.79 -4.14
C LEU A 893 16.34 -26.67 -5.12
N GLN A 894 16.03 -27.98 -5.20
CA GLN A 894 16.81 -28.96 -5.96
C GLN A 894 16.33 -29.20 -7.38
N GLU A 895 15.03 -29.04 -7.63
CA GLU A 895 14.39 -29.29 -8.92
C GLU A 895 13.13 -28.45 -9.08
N VAL A 896 12.73 -28.20 -10.33
CA VAL A 896 11.48 -27.50 -10.64
C VAL A 896 10.32 -28.48 -10.53
N ASP A 897 9.53 -28.38 -9.48
CA ASP A 897 8.42 -29.29 -9.17
C ASP A 897 7.18 -28.60 -8.59
N ASP A 898 7.13 -27.27 -8.69
CA ASP A 898 6.09 -26.39 -8.17
C ASP A 898 5.99 -26.38 -6.64
N MET A 899 7.02 -26.78 -5.87
CA MET A 899 7.02 -26.77 -4.39
C MET A 899 8.03 -25.75 -3.82
N TYR A 900 7.51 -24.57 -3.50
CA TYR A 900 8.34 -23.38 -3.26
C TYR A 900 8.88 -23.20 -1.84
N VAL A 901 10.05 -22.56 -1.76
CA VAL A 901 10.37 -21.70 -0.63
C VAL A 901 9.67 -20.36 -0.83
N ILE A 902 8.72 -20.04 0.06
CA ILE A 902 7.93 -18.81 0.06
C ILE A 902 8.49 -17.87 1.12
N LEU A 903 9.10 -16.76 0.67
CA LEU A 903 9.67 -15.73 1.53
C LEU A 903 8.68 -14.60 1.75
N ASN A 904 8.63 -14.11 2.98
CA ASN A 904 7.98 -12.85 3.35
C ASN A 904 9.04 -11.75 3.47
N ALA A 905 8.61 -10.50 3.52
CA ALA A 905 9.49 -9.38 3.77
C ALA A 905 10.28 -9.52 5.09
N GLY A 906 11.59 -9.28 5.01
CA GLY A 906 12.57 -9.47 6.07
C GLY A 906 13.12 -10.89 6.17
N ASP A 907 12.65 -11.86 5.37
CA ASP A 907 13.21 -13.21 5.36
C ASP A 907 14.48 -13.32 4.50
N GLU A 908 15.34 -14.27 4.86
CA GLU A 908 16.55 -14.64 4.13
C GLU A 908 16.64 -16.16 3.95
N ILE A 909 17.08 -16.59 2.76
CA ILE A 909 17.60 -17.93 2.53
C ILE A 909 19.13 -17.87 2.41
N THR A 910 19.83 -18.55 3.31
CA THR A 910 21.26 -18.85 3.14
C THR A 910 21.43 -20.12 2.32
N VAL A 911 22.07 -20.01 1.15
CA VAL A 911 22.34 -21.14 0.24
C VAL A 911 23.84 -21.40 0.13
N GLU A 912 24.24 -22.65 0.33
CA GLU A 912 25.65 -23.06 0.35
C GLU A 912 25.98 -24.11 -0.72
N PHE A 913 27.14 -23.96 -1.36
CA PHE A 913 27.63 -24.87 -2.40
C PHE A 913 29.05 -25.36 -2.08
N ASP A 914 29.29 -26.66 -2.04
CA ASP A 914 30.60 -27.26 -1.76
C ASP A 914 31.59 -26.99 -2.90
N ALA A 915 32.57 -26.12 -2.64
CA ALA A 915 33.56 -25.72 -3.63
C ALA A 915 34.47 -26.89 -4.06
N SER A 916 34.58 -27.95 -3.26
CA SER A 916 35.41 -29.12 -3.57
C SER A 916 34.85 -29.98 -4.71
N ARG A 917 33.56 -29.80 -5.06
CA ARG A 917 32.92 -30.45 -6.21
C ARG A 917 33.33 -29.86 -7.54
N LEU A 918 33.91 -28.65 -7.55
CA LEU A 918 34.38 -28.03 -8.78
C LEU A 918 35.71 -28.63 -9.25
N PRO A 919 35.91 -28.77 -10.56
CA PRO A 919 37.21 -29.17 -11.09
C PRO A 919 38.28 -28.12 -10.78
N PRO A 920 39.56 -28.53 -10.64
CA PRO A 920 40.65 -27.56 -10.50
C PRO A 920 40.79 -26.74 -11.78
N LEU A 921 41.02 -25.43 -11.63
CA LEU A 921 41.23 -24.53 -12.76
C LEU A 921 42.46 -24.95 -13.58
N LYS A 922 42.30 -24.92 -14.91
CA LYS A 922 43.43 -25.12 -15.82
C LYS A 922 44.44 -23.98 -15.66
N PRO A 923 45.75 -24.23 -15.86
CA PRO A 923 46.73 -23.15 -15.85
C PRO A 923 46.38 -22.03 -16.83
N GLY A 924 46.33 -20.79 -16.34
CA GLY A 924 45.97 -19.62 -17.13
C GLY A 924 44.48 -19.46 -17.43
N TRP A 925 43.60 -20.16 -16.70
CA TRP A 925 42.16 -19.97 -16.71
C TRP A 925 41.68 -19.30 -15.42
N VAL A 926 40.55 -18.62 -15.50
CA VAL A 926 39.81 -18.01 -14.40
C VAL A 926 38.40 -18.59 -14.35
N ARG A 927 37.68 -18.34 -13.25
CA ARG A 927 36.31 -18.81 -13.02
C ARG A 927 35.44 -17.62 -12.69
N ASP A 928 34.39 -17.41 -13.47
CA ASP A 928 33.23 -16.59 -13.10
C ASP A 928 32.06 -17.52 -12.74
N PHE A 929 30.97 -16.97 -12.23
CA PHE A 929 29.79 -17.72 -11.86
C PHE A 929 28.52 -17.13 -12.47
N ILE A 930 27.51 -17.97 -12.64
CA ILE A 930 26.14 -17.57 -12.94
C ILE A 930 25.26 -18.21 -11.87
N LEU A 931 24.49 -17.39 -11.16
CA LEU A 931 23.40 -17.88 -10.34
C LEU A 931 22.21 -18.13 -11.27
N TYR A 932 21.71 -19.36 -11.25
CA TYR A 932 20.43 -19.71 -11.82
C TYR A 932 19.40 -19.79 -10.70
N SER A 933 18.24 -19.17 -10.90
CA SER A 933 17.08 -19.37 -10.06
C SER A 933 15.84 -19.60 -10.91
N ASP A 934 14.93 -20.42 -10.41
CA ASP A 934 13.59 -20.58 -10.95
C ASP A 934 12.58 -20.18 -9.86
N GLY A 935 11.64 -19.31 -10.23
CA GLY A 935 10.67 -18.78 -9.30
C GLY A 935 9.84 -17.63 -9.83
N TRP A 936 9.09 -17.03 -8.92
CA TRP A 936 8.25 -15.85 -9.15
C TRP A 936 8.40 -14.84 -8.03
N ASP A 937 7.98 -13.62 -8.30
CA ASP A 937 7.87 -12.57 -7.31
C ASP A 937 6.52 -11.87 -7.43
N LYS A 938 5.84 -11.63 -6.29
CA LYS A 938 4.54 -10.97 -6.23
C LYS A 938 4.67 -9.77 -5.30
N ASP A 939 4.52 -8.58 -5.88
CA ASP A 939 4.53 -7.36 -5.08
C ASP A 939 3.19 -7.10 -4.37
N GLY A 940 3.26 -6.33 -3.30
CA GLY A 940 2.14 -5.94 -2.46
C GLY A 940 1.40 -4.69 -2.92
N ASP A 941 1.74 -4.12 -4.09
CA ASP A 941 1.05 -2.94 -4.60
C ASP A 941 -0.46 -3.19 -4.71
N ILE A 942 -1.28 -2.22 -4.32
CA ILE A 942 -2.73 -2.37 -4.26
C ILE A 942 -3.30 -2.75 -5.65
N ASN A 943 -2.69 -2.30 -6.74
CA ASN A 943 -3.15 -2.65 -8.08
C ASN A 943 -2.55 -3.94 -8.66
N THR A 944 -1.63 -4.59 -7.94
CA THR A 944 -1.15 -5.93 -8.29
C THR A 944 -2.24 -6.96 -7.98
N LEU A 945 -2.54 -7.82 -8.95
CA LEU A 945 -3.61 -8.81 -8.80
C LEU A 945 -3.28 -9.77 -7.65
N THR A 946 -4.23 -9.96 -6.73
CA THR A 946 -4.11 -10.81 -5.52
C THR A 946 -3.01 -10.37 -4.55
N SER A 947 -2.64 -9.08 -4.52
CA SER A 947 -1.57 -8.51 -3.68
C SER A 947 -1.86 -8.46 -2.18
N GLN A 948 -3.05 -8.86 -1.73
CA GLN A 948 -3.36 -9.02 -0.30
C GLN A 948 -2.90 -10.37 0.26
N THR A 949 -2.56 -11.33 -0.61
CA THR A 949 -2.38 -12.72 -0.20
C THR A 949 -1.28 -13.44 -0.96
N VAL A 950 -0.65 -14.39 -0.27
CA VAL A 950 0.28 -15.35 -0.88
C VAL A 950 -0.42 -16.20 -1.95
N GLU A 951 -1.70 -16.48 -1.76
CA GLU A 951 -2.49 -17.26 -2.70
C GLU A 951 -3.01 -16.40 -3.87
N PRO A 952 -3.46 -17.00 -4.98
CA PRO A 952 -3.19 -18.38 -5.38
C PRO A 952 -1.68 -18.63 -5.59
N LEU A 953 -1.19 -19.82 -5.20
CA LEU A 953 0.19 -20.21 -5.54
C LEU A 953 0.37 -20.35 -7.06
N PRO A 954 1.43 -19.80 -7.66
CA PRO A 954 1.74 -19.99 -9.07
C PRO A 954 2.07 -21.46 -9.37
N PHE A 955 2.11 -21.84 -10.65
CA PHE A 955 2.67 -23.12 -11.10
C PHE A 955 3.04 -23.07 -12.59
N HIS A 956 4.07 -23.79 -13.00
CA HIS A 956 4.63 -23.74 -14.36
C HIS A 956 3.64 -24.09 -15.48
N GLY A 957 2.59 -24.85 -15.13
CA GLY A 957 1.55 -25.27 -16.06
C GLY A 957 0.38 -24.29 -16.22
N MET A 958 0.39 -23.16 -15.52
CA MET A 958 -0.73 -22.20 -15.53
C MET A 958 -0.82 -21.46 -16.88
N SER A 959 -2.04 -21.14 -17.31
CA SER A 959 -2.23 -20.40 -18.56
C SER A 959 -2.06 -18.88 -18.42
N ALA A 960 -2.34 -18.34 -17.23
CA ALA A 960 -2.19 -16.96 -16.85
C ALA A 960 -2.20 -16.85 -15.31
N TYR A 961 -1.86 -15.68 -14.79
CA TYR A 961 -1.97 -15.36 -13.36
C TYR A 961 -2.84 -14.11 -13.13
N PRO A 962 -3.82 -14.14 -12.20
CA PRO A 962 -4.39 -15.32 -11.57
C PRO A 962 -4.96 -16.28 -12.62
N TYR A 963 -4.81 -17.59 -12.40
CA TYR A 963 -5.34 -18.60 -13.31
C TYR A 963 -6.87 -18.72 -13.16
N PRO A 964 -7.60 -19.09 -14.23
CA PRO A 964 -9.06 -19.24 -14.17
C PRO A 964 -9.47 -20.39 -13.25
N ASP A 965 -10.72 -20.37 -12.74
CA ASP A 965 -11.28 -21.43 -11.87
C ASP A 965 -11.23 -22.86 -12.46
N THR A 966 -11.01 -22.99 -13.77
CA THR A 966 -10.83 -24.28 -14.45
C THR A 966 -9.44 -24.89 -14.22
N GLU A 967 -8.50 -24.09 -13.74
CA GLU A 967 -7.15 -24.46 -13.38
C GLU A 967 -6.98 -24.40 -11.87
N HIS A 968 -6.02 -25.16 -11.36
CA HIS A 968 -5.71 -25.19 -9.94
C HIS A 968 -4.24 -25.51 -9.74
N TYR A 969 -3.66 -24.99 -8.66
CA TYR A 969 -2.36 -25.42 -8.19
C TYR A 969 -2.32 -26.95 -7.99
N PRO A 970 -1.21 -27.64 -8.32
CA PRO A 970 -1.15 -29.10 -8.29
C PRO A 970 -1.54 -29.75 -6.96
N GLY A 971 -2.47 -30.71 -7.02
CA GLY A 971 -3.03 -31.42 -5.87
C GLY A 971 -2.49 -32.84 -5.66
N SER A 972 -1.25 -33.15 -6.03
CA SER A 972 -0.69 -34.50 -5.84
C SER A 972 -0.46 -34.82 -4.36
N GLU A 973 -0.16 -36.08 -4.02
CA GLU A 973 0.18 -36.45 -2.64
C GLU A 973 1.45 -35.74 -2.14
N ALA A 974 2.43 -35.53 -3.04
CA ALA A 974 3.65 -34.79 -2.75
C ALA A 974 3.34 -33.32 -2.39
N HIS A 975 2.57 -32.62 -3.23
CA HIS A 975 2.20 -31.21 -2.98
C HIS A 975 1.41 -31.04 -1.68
N ARG A 976 0.45 -31.94 -1.39
CA ARG A 976 -0.27 -31.90 -0.12
C ARG A 976 0.66 -32.06 1.08
N ARG A 977 1.64 -32.97 0.99
CA ARG A 977 2.64 -33.15 2.04
C ARG A 977 3.54 -31.94 2.17
N TYR A 978 4.01 -31.37 1.05
CA TYR A 978 4.81 -30.14 1.03
C TYR A 978 4.11 -29.02 1.80
N ARG A 979 2.84 -28.73 1.49
CA ARG A 979 2.12 -27.66 2.21
C ARG A 979 1.98 -27.92 3.71
N LEU A 980 1.77 -29.18 4.11
CA LEU A 980 1.68 -29.56 5.54
C LEU A 980 3.03 -29.50 6.27
N GLU A 981 4.13 -29.78 5.56
CA GLU A 981 5.47 -29.89 6.12
C GLU A 981 6.23 -28.55 6.11
N TYR A 982 6.00 -27.73 5.09
CA TYR A 982 6.72 -26.49 4.84
C TYR A 982 5.86 -25.25 5.03
N ASN A 983 4.64 -25.18 4.47
CA ASN A 983 3.83 -23.96 4.48
C ASN A 983 3.00 -23.85 5.77
N THR A 984 3.70 -23.61 6.88
CA THR A 984 3.11 -23.65 8.23
C THR A 984 3.24 -22.33 8.99
N ARG A 985 4.02 -21.37 8.47
CA ARG A 985 4.14 -20.03 9.06
C ARG A 985 3.00 -19.16 8.55
N ARG A 986 1.99 -18.95 9.37
CA ARG A 986 0.88 -18.06 9.05
C ARG A 986 1.30 -16.62 9.28
N VAL A 987 1.22 -15.80 8.25
CA VAL A 987 1.34 -14.34 8.30
C VAL A 987 -0.05 -13.75 8.13
N GLU A 988 -0.34 -12.71 8.91
CA GLU A 988 -1.61 -11.99 8.88
C GLU A 988 -1.38 -10.61 8.25
N HIS A 989 -2.37 -10.13 7.51
CA HIS A 989 -2.32 -8.82 6.87
C HIS A 989 -2.43 -7.74 7.95
N ARG A 990 -1.30 -7.20 8.40
CA ARG A 990 -1.25 -6.21 9.48
C ARG A 990 -0.18 -5.18 9.22
N LEU A 991 -0.48 -3.93 9.57
CA LEU A 991 0.53 -2.88 9.55
C LEU A 991 1.67 -3.19 10.54
N PRO A 992 2.87 -2.66 10.27
CA PRO A 992 3.96 -2.68 11.23
C PRO A 992 3.57 -2.14 12.61
N PRO A 993 4.28 -2.49 13.69
CA PRO A 993 4.16 -1.79 14.96
C PRO A 993 4.54 -0.31 14.85
N LEU A 994 3.95 0.56 15.66
CA LEU A 994 4.40 1.95 15.85
C LEU A 994 5.73 2.06 16.62
N HIS A 995 6.32 0.95 17.06
CA HIS A 995 7.48 0.99 17.94
C HIS A 995 8.79 1.26 17.23
N ASN A 996 9.54 2.22 17.79
CA ASN A 996 11.00 2.27 17.69
C ASN A 996 11.59 2.12 19.09
N ASN A 997 12.53 1.19 19.24
CA ASN A 997 13.37 1.05 20.43
C ASN A 997 14.15 2.35 20.71
N THR A 998 13.58 3.24 21.52
CA THR A 998 14.37 4.09 22.39
C THR A 998 13.95 3.83 23.82
N VAL A 999 14.56 2.78 24.38
CA VAL A 999 14.84 2.75 25.81
C VAL A 999 15.51 4.08 26.18
N LYS A 1000 14.85 4.84 27.05
CA LYS A 1000 15.53 5.61 28.08
C LYS A 1000 14.91 5.36 29.44
#